data_AF-A0A428W201-F1
#
_entry.id   AF-A0A428W201-F1
#
_cell.length_a   1.000
_cell.length_b   1.000
_cell.length_c   1.000
_cell.angle_alpha   90.00
_cell.angle_beta   90.00
_cell.angle_gamma   90.00
#
_symmetry.space_group_name_H-M   'P 1'
#
loop_
_entity.id
_entity.type
_entity.pdbx_description
1 polymer ?
#
loop_
_entity_poly.entity_id
_entity_poly.type
_entity_poly.pdbx_seq_one_letter_code
_entity_poly.pdbx_strand_id
1 'polypeptide(L)'
;MLAVTGGDYELSKRLLPFHGLIRTDLRDLPLVVLPGALFITESALRRNTGTHYTPRKLAEEIVEGALEPLVYEPGPLQTADTKQWKPKSSEEILALKVADIAMGSAAFLVAAARYLGRYLLEAALREGKGWALAYRAPVETSALDLEDDPTVIEARRQIIEHCLYGVDINPMAVEMAKLSLWLVSMDPQRPFTFLDDRLAAGDSLLGVGNAAALSADAARDLRLDRELSEVKNLRTRITELPDTPEAQARKKELLDESRALTQRASHYADLVTGSWLASVSKGQDPQLIMERTAEATERFAQSGDATAVIALARSWLALDLPDGAFERRPLHWPLEFPEVFDKGGFEAIVGNPPFLGGKKISGVNGSAYREYLVEGIGRKIKGNADLIAYFELRAHGLLGAKGQTGLIGTNTLAQGDTREVGLDQLVDEGITIRAAIKSRPWPSRSAALEYCAVWTSCSPIAATARRILNNATVSGITPSLDPISRVTGNPKRLANNGDISFIGSYVLGLGFTMAPEDASTLIKKDKRNRDVLFPYLNGQDLNSRPDCSGSRWVVNFHNWSLEKAQSYEEVFRIVDCDVRPERQRLKPNGEFALRKPLPQRYWHYADKRPALYTAISELRRVVAITRVSKTVMPAMVPTKQVISEAVVVFATEDTAMLALLSSSPHYWWAATRASSLKADLRYTPSDVFETFPMPELTERMRVLGDGLDGERHNVMLSRDAGLTATYKLVFDSACRDADIVGLRELHREIDEA
;
A
#
# COMPACT_ATOMS: atom_id res chain seq x y z
N MET A 1 27.66 28.33 -25.55
CA MET A 1 27.02 27.63 -26.69
C MET A 1 27.95 26.63 -27.36
N LEU A 2 29.10 27.05 -27.91
CA LEU A 2 30.04 26.10 -28.57
C LEU A 2 30.46 24.90 -27.71
N ALA A 3 30.70 25.13 -26.41
CA ALA A 3 31.05 24.07 -25.46
C ALA A 3 29.92 23.03 -25.26
N VAL A 4 28.65 23.45 -25.32
CA VAL A 4 27.49 22.57 -25.09
C VAL A 4 26.93 21.95 -26.38
N THR A 5 27.32 22.48 -27.55
CA THR A 5 26.96 21.90 -28.86
C THR A 5 28.04 20.98 -29.43
N GLY A 6 29.03 20.58 -28.62
CA GLY A 6 30.12 19.71 -29.07
C GLY A 6 30.98 20.31 -30.19
N GLY A 7 31.10 21.65 -30.25
CA GLY A 7 31.83 22.34 -31.30
C GLY A 7 31.06 22.55 -32.62
N ASP A 8 29.79 22.13 -32.71
CA ASP A 8 28.95 22.42 -33.88
C ASP A 8 28.62 23.91 -33.97
N TYR A 9 29.27 24.58 -34.94
CA TYR A 9 29.18 26.02 -35.14
C TYR A 9 27.82 26.45 -35.71
N GLU A 10 27.23 25.67 -36.62
CA GLU A 10 25.94 25.97 -37.23
C GLU A 10 24.81 25.81 -36.21
N LEU A 11 24.86 24.75 -35.40
CA LEU A 11 23.91 24.56 -34.30
C LEU A 11 24.06 25.65 -33.24
N SER A 12 25.29 26.01 -32.87
CA SER A 12 25.56 27.13 -31.94
C SER A 12 24.98 28.44 -32.45
N LYS A 13 25.16 28.76 -33.75
CA LYS A 13 24.63 29.97 -34.37
C LYS A 13 23.11 30.00 -34.40
N ARG A 14 22.46 28.85 -34.62
CA ARG A 14 21.00 28.71 -34.57
C ARG A 14 20.41 28.93 -33.18
N LEU A 15 21.14 28.52 -32.14
CA LEU A 15 20.68 28.60 -30.75
C LEU A 15 21.05 29.93 -30.07
N LEU A 16 22.05 30.65 -30.58
CA LEU A 16 22.53 31.92 -30.02
C LEU A 16 21.43 32.98 -29.79
N PRO A 17 20.44 33.17 -30.70
CA PRO A 17 19.35 34.12 -30.48
C PRO A 17 18.46 33.78 -29.27
N PHE A 18 18.43 32.52 -28.86
CA PHE A 18 17.58 32.01 -27.77
C PHE A 18 18.34 31.86 -26.45
N HIS A 19 19.61 32.27 -26.36
CA HIS A 19 20.45 32.03 -25.18
C HIS A 19 19.80 32.48 -23.85
N GLY A 20 19.08 33.61 -23.85
CA GLY A 20 18.39 34.12 -22.65
C GLY A 20 17.12 33.35 -22.26
N LEU A 21 16.65 32.45 -23.12
CA LEU A 21 15.48 31.58 -22.89
C LEU A 21 15.88 30.13 -22.60
N ILE A 22 17.13 29.76 -22.89
CA ILE A 22 17.67 28.43 -22.64
C ILE A 22 17.99 28.32 -21.14
N ARG A 23 17.37 27.34 -20.48
CA ARG A 23 17.66 27.01 -19.08
C ARG A 23 19.12 26.63 -18.91
N THR A 24 19.70 26.91 -17.77
CA THR A 24 21.04 26.40 -17.41
C THR A 24 20.94 25.02 -16.78
N ASP A 25 21.98 24.21 -16.95
CA ASP A 25 22.18 22.95 -16.23
C ASP A 25 22.83 23.20 -14.85
N LEU A 26 23.11 22.14 -14.09
CA LEU A 26 23.74 22.22 -12.76
C LEU A 26 25.18 22.76 -12.76
N ARG A 27 25.78 22.96 -13.94
CA ARG A 27 27.12 23.54 -14.13
C ARG A 27 27.04 24.99 -14.61
N ASP A 28 25.84 25.59 -14.56
CA ASP A 28 25.53 26.92 -15.09
C ASP A 28 25.78 27.07 -16.61
N LEU A 29 25.78 25.96 -17.35
CA LEU A 29 25.92 25.97 -18.80
C LEU A 29 24.54 25.91 -19.48
N PRO A 30 24.34 26.53 -20.66
CA PRO A 30 23.08 26.42 -21.40
C PRO A 30 22.74 24.94 -21.68
N LEU A 31 21.57 24.50 -21.23
CA LEU A 31 21.11 23.13 -21.39
C LEU A 31 20.72 22.88 -22.85
N VAL A 32 21.59 22.19 -23.59
CA VAL A 32 21.37 21.77 -24.97
C VAL A 32 21.47 20.25 -25.03
N VAL A 33 20.37 19.59 -25.41
CA VAL A 33 20.32 18.14 -25.60
C VAL A 33 20.58 17.85 -27.08
N LEU A 34 21.71 17.22 -27.37
CA LEU A 34 22.09 16.88 -28.74
C LEU A 34 21.33 15.64 -29.25
N PRO A 35 21.17 15.47 -30.56
CA PRO A 35 20.66 14.22 -31.14
C PRO A 35 21.46 13.01 -30.63
N GLY A 36 20.77 12.01 -30.08
CA GLY A 36 21.40 10.83 -29.47
C GLY A 36 21.83 10.99 -28.01
N ALA A 37 21.73 12.19 -27.42
CA ALA A 37 22.01 12.41 -26.01
C ALA A 37 20.82 11.98 -25.13
N LEU A 38 21.13 11.39 -23.97
CA LEU A 38 20.14 11.04 -22.95
C LEU A 38 19.72 12.30 -22.18
N PHE A 39 18.41 12.57 -22.10
CA PHE A 39 17.86 13.67 -21.31
C PHE A 39 16.77 13.16 -20.38
N ILE A 40 16.94 13.40 -19.08
CA ILE A 40 16.04 12.93 -18.04
C ILE A 40 15.12 14.09 -17.64
N THR A 41 13.82 13.92 -17.84
CA THR A 41 12.79 14.90 -17.44
C THR A 41 11.89 14.35 -16.34
N GLU A 42 11.27 15.25 -15.58
CA GLU A 42 10.19 14.86 -14.68
C GLU A 42 8.98 14.40 -15.49
N SER A 43 8.73 13.09 -15.46
CA SER A 43 7.58 12.48 -16.10
C SER A 43 6.30 12.67 -15.26
N ALA A 44 5.21 13.05 -15.94
CA ALA A 44 3.86 13.07 -15.36
C ALA A 44 3.38 11.68 -14.89
N LEU A 45 4.04 10.58 -15.31
CA LEU A 45 3.70 9.22 -14.90
C LEU A 45 3.89 8.98 -13.40
N ARG A 46 4.75 9.73 -12.68
CA ARG A 46 4.98 9.52 -11.23
C ARG A 46 3.70 9.54 -10.39
N ARG A 47 2.72 10.37 -10.77
CA ARG A 47 1.44 10.49 -10.04
C ARG A 47 0.52 9.30 -10.29
N ASN A 48 0.67 8.62 -11.43
CA ASN A 48 -0.15 7.48 -11.85
C ASN A 48 0.47 6.13 -11.48
N THR A 49 1.80 6.04 -11.40
CA THR A 49 2.53 4.79 -11.06
C THR A 49 2.73 4.58 -9.57
N GLY A 50 2.43 5.56 -8.71
CA GLY A 50 2.60 5.44 -7.26
C GLY A 50 4.06 5.27 -6.80
N THR A 51 5.03 5.72 -7.61
CA THR A 51 6.46 5.51 -7.37
C THR A 51 7.07 6.63 -6.53
N HIS A 52 7.60 6.27 -5.36
CA HIS A 52 8.31 7.18 -4.46
C HIS A 52 9.76 6.76 -4.30
N TYR A 53 10.69 7.72 -4.34
CA TYR A 53 12.10 7.43 -4.07
C TYR A 53 12.28 7.03 -2.60
N THR A 54 12.82 5.84 -2.37
CA THR A 54 13.07 5.31 -1.03
C THR A 54 14.31 5.95 -0.43
N PRO A 55 14.23 6.62 0.74
CA PRO A 55 15.41 7.17 1.38
C PRO A 55 16.43 6.08 1.75
N ARG A 56 17.72 6.37 1.60
CA ARG A 56 18.84 5.43 1.83
C ARG A 56 18.70 4.63 3.13
N LYS A 57 18.49 5.32 4.27
CA LYS A 57 18.37 4.68 5.59
C LYS A 57 17.21 3.68 5.68
N LEU A 58 16.11 3.98 5.01
CA LEU A 58 14.96 3.08 4.97
C LEU A 58 15.28 1.84 4.14
N ALA A 59 15.90 2.00 2.96
CA ALA A 59 16.35 0.86 2.16
C ALA A 59 17.34 -0.04 2.93
N GLU A 60 18.30 0.56 3.65
CA GLU A 60 19.25 -0.15 4.51
C GLU A 60 18.54 -0.95 5.61
N GLU A 61 17.57 -0.36 6.32
CA GLU A 61 16.77 -1.03 7.37
C GLU A 61 16.00 -2.24 6.82
N ILE A 62 15.35 -2.10 5.66
CA ILE A 62 14.62 -3.21 5.03
C ILE A 62 15.56 -4.33 4.60
N VAL A 63 16.67 -3.99 3.94
CA VAL A 63 17.66 -4.96 3.47
C VAL A 63 18.29 -5.70 4.64
N GLU A 64 18.70 -4.99 5.69
CA GLU A 64 19.30 -5.60 6.88
C GLU A 64 18.34 -6.63 7.49
N GLY A 65 17.07 -6.27 7.68
CA GLY A 65 16.10 -7.23 8.17
C GLY A 65 15.90 -8.44 7.24
N ALA A 66 15.91 -8.27 5.93
CA ALA A 66 15.72 -9.40 5.02
C ALA A 66 16.95 -10.32 4.95
N LEU A 67 18.16 -9.77 5.00
CA LEU A 67 19.40 -10.49 4.72
C LEU A 67 20.15 -10.96 5.98
N GLU A 68 19.90 -10.39 7.15
CA GLU A 68 20.52 -10.82 8.42
C GLU A 68 20.35 -12.33 8.69
N PRO A 69 19.17 -12.95 8.46
CA PRO A 69 19.02 -14.41 8.56
C PRO A 69 19.89 -15.23 7.62
N LEU A 70 20.38 -14.66 6.53
CA LEU A 70 21.08 -15.38 5.46
C LEU A 70 22.60 -15.38 5.64
N VAL A 71 23.15 -14.47 6.45
CA VAL A 71 24.60 -14.34 6.68
C VAL A 71 25.08 -15.03 7.97
N TYR A 72 24.17 -15.64 8.74
CA TYR A 72 24.47 -16.40 9.96
C TYR A 72 23.77 -17.76 10.00
N GLU A 73 24.44 -18.80 10.49
CA GLU A 73 23.84 -20.11 10.79
C GLU A 73 24.61 -20.87 11.90
N PRO A 74 24.03 -21.07 13.11
CA PRO A 74 22.75 -20.53 13.57
C PRO A 74 22.77 -18.99 13.63
N GLY A 75 21.61 -18.38 13.47
CA GLY A 75 21.44 -16.92 13.42
C GLY A 75 20.11 -16.46 14.03
N PRO A 76 19.55 -15.32 13.59
CA PRO A 76 18.37 -14.71 14.19
C PRO A 76 17.10 -15.56 14.10
N LEU A 77 17.03 -16.54 13.19
CA LEU A 77 15.88 -17.46 13.08
C LEU A 77 15.92 -18.56 14.15
N GLN A 78 17.10 -18.89 14.68
CA GLN A 78 17.28 -19.96 15.67
C GLN A 78 17.36 -19.41 17.10
N THR A 79 18.00 -18.26 17.32
CA THR A 79 18.21 -17.74 18.68
C THR A 79 18.31 -16.22 18.74
N ALA A 80 17.72 -15.67 19.81
CA ALA A 80 17.86 -14.27 20.20
C ALA A 80 19.25 -13.91 20.72
N ASP A 81 20.06 -14.89 21.13
CA ASP A 81 21.39 -14.65 21.71
C ASP A 81 22.44 -14.49 20.61
N THR A 82 22.84 -13.24 20.35
CA THR A 82 23.82 -12.90 19.31
C THR A 82 25.20 -13.50 19.54
N LYS A 83 25.54 -13.92 20.77
CA LYS A 83 26.80 -14.61 21.06
C LYS A 83 26.86 -16.01 20.46
N GLN A 84 25.70 -16.60 20.14
CA GLN A 84 25.61 -17.91 19.52
C GLN A 84 25.61 -17.83 18.00
N TRP A 85 25.52 -16.63 17.43
CA TRP A 85 25.46 -16.46 15.98
C TRP A 85 26.79 -16.80 15.34
N LYS A 86 26.75 -17.63 14.29
CA LYS A 86 27.94 -18.04 13.55
C LYS A 86 27.88 -17.48 12.14
N PRO A 87 28.80 -16.60 11.74
CA PRO A 87 28.77 -16.01 10.41
C PRO A 87 29.12 -17.05 9.35
N LYS A 88 28.45 -16.97 8.19
CA LYS A 88 28.67 -17.85 7.05
C LYS A 88 30.01 -17.59 6.34
N SER A 89 30.44 -18.56 5.54
CA SER A 89 31.64 -18.47 4.70
C SER A 89 31.47 -17.53 3.51
N SER A 90 32.59 -17.12 2.90
CA SER A 90 32.57 -16.25 1.71
C SER A 90 31.86 -16.91 0.52
N GLU A 91 32.04 -18.23 0.36
CA GLU A 91 31.37 -19.02 -0.68
C GLU A 91 29.85 -19.08 -0.47
N GLU A 92 29.39 -19.32 0.77
CA GLU A 92 27.96 -19.32 1.07
C GLU A 92 27.31 -17.95 0.84
N ILE A 93 28.01 -16.85 1.15
CA ILE A 93 27.53 -15.49 0.89
C ILE A 93 27.42 -15.23 -0.62
N LEU A 94 28.44 -15.61 -1.41
CA LEU A 94 28.44 -15.42 -2.87
C LEU A 94 27.40 -16.29 -3.59
N ALA A 95 26.93 -17.36 -2.95
CA ALA A 95 25.90 -18.23 -3.51
C ALA A 95 24.47 -17.64 -3.41
N LEU A 96 24.24 -16.66 -2.53
CA LEU A 96 22.93 -16.06 -2.30
C LEU A 96 22.37 -15.37 -3.54
N LYS A 97 21.08 -15.51 -3.80
CA LYS A 97 20.33 -14.84 -4.87
C LYS A 97 19.30 -13.90 -4.24
N VAL A 98 19.53 -12.60 -4.40
CA VAL A 98 18.70 -11.53 -3.84
C VAL A 98 18.10 -10.72 -4.98
N ALA A 99 16.77 -10.58 -4.98
CA ALA A 99 16.06 -9.84 -6.02
C ALA A 99 15.29 -8.63 -5.49
N ASP A 100 15.17 -7.60 -6.31
CA ASP A 100 14.14 -6.58 -6.20
C ASP A 100 13.24 -6.63 -7.43
N ILE A 101 11.97 -7.00 -7.24
CA ILE A 101 11.01 -7.27 -8.32
C ILE A 101 10.25 -6.01 -8.78
N ALA A 102 10.59 -4.84 -8.23
CA ALA A 102 10.12 -3.52 -8.65
C ALA A 102 11.21 -2.47 -8.36
N MET A 103 12.42 -2.72 -8.90
CA MET A 103 13.66 -2.13 -8.36
C MET A 103 13.79 -0.61 -8.50
N GLY A 104 13.06 0.02 -9.42
CA GLY A 104 13.24 1.42 -9.75
C GLY A 104 14.72 1.71 -10.07
N SER A 105 15.30 2.70 -9.38
CA SER A 105 16.70 3.07 -9.52
C SER A 105 17.66 2.24 -8.64
N ALA A 106 17.30 1.00 -8.28
CA ALA A 106 18.11 0.07 -7.49
C ALA A 106 18.49 0.52 -6.07
N ALA A 107 17.64 1.29 -5.38
CA ALA A 107 17.94 1.72 -4.00
C ALA A 107 18.16 0.53 -3.03
N PHE A 108 17.35 -0.53 -3.15
CA PHE A 108 17.48 -1.74 -2.33
C PHE A 108 18.64 -2.62 -2.78
N LEU A 109 18.89 -2.76 -4.08
CA LEU A 109 20.04 -3.53 -4.57
C LEU A 109 21.36 -2.87 -4.18
N VAL A 110 21.45 -1.53 -4.19
CA VAL A 110 22.61 -0.79 -3.66
C VAL A 110 22.78 -1.03 -2.16
N ALA A 111 21.69 -1.02 -1.39
CA ALA A 111 21.75 -1.33 0.04
C ALA A 111 22.18 -2.79 0.29
N ALA A 112 21.68 -3.75 -0.52
CA ALA A 112 22.08 -5.15 -0.47
C ALA A 112 23.56 -5.36 -0.83
N ALA A 113 24.06 -4.67 -1.86
CA ALA A 113 25.47 -4.69 -2.24
C ALA A 113 26.37 -4.26 -1.09
N ARG A 114 26.00 -3.16 -0.39
CA ARG A 114 26.74 -2.67 0.78
C ARG A 114 26.66 -3.64 1.96
N TYR A 115 25.47 -4.16 2.26
CA TYR A 115 25.23 -5.05 3.40
C TYR A 115 26.00 -6.37 3.24
N LEU A 116 25.78 -7.08 2.13
CA LEU A 116 26.46 -8.35 1.88
C LEU A 116 27.95 -8.14 1.60
N GLY A 117 28.35 -7.03 0.96
CA GLY A 117 29.75 -6.74 0.69
C GLY A 117 30.58 -6.63 1.98
N ARG A 118 29.99 -6.04 3.03
CA ARG A 118 30.61 -6.03 4.37
C ARG A 118 30.80 -7.44 4.92
N TYR A 119 29.77 -8.28 4.91
CA TYR A 119 29.87 -9.66 5.41
C TYR A 119 30.79 -10.53 4.57
N LEU A 120 30.83 -10.31 3.26
CA LEU A 120 31.75 -10.99 2.36
C LEU A 120 33.20 -10.65 2.71
N LEU A 121 33.52 -9.36 2.91
CA LEU A 121 34.84 -8.92 3.31
C LEU A 121 35.24 -9.51 4.68
N GLU A 122 34.34 -9.48 5.66
CA GLU A 122 34.56 -10.10 6.98
C GLU A 122 34.84 -11.60 6.85
N ALA A 123 34.06 -12.33 6.05
CA ALA A 123 34.26 -13.76 5.82
C ALA A 123 35.59 -14.04 5.09
N ALA A 124 35.89 -13.27 4.05
CA ALA A 124 37.11 -13.38 3.27
C ALA A 124 38.37 -13.12 4.10
N LEU A 125 38.32 -12.15 5.04
CA LEU A 125 39.39 -11.90 6.01
C LEU A 125 39.60 -13.07 6.97
N ARG A 126 38.51 -13.64 7.53
CA ARG A 126 38.60 -14.83 8.41
C ARG A 126 39.18 -16.04 7.69
N GLU A 127 38.92 -16.17 6.40
CA GLU A 127 39.39 -17.26 5.55
C GLU A 127 40.75 -17.00 4.90
N GLY A 128 41.33 -15.81 5.08
CA GLY A 128 42.63 -15.45 4.53
C GLY A 128 42.67 -15.29 3.00
N LYS A 129 41.57 -14.87 2.37
CA LYS A 129 41.51 -14.64 0.92
C LYS A 129 42.43 -13.49 0.52
N GLY A 130 43.31 -13.70 -0.46
CA GLY A 130 44.38 -12.76 -0.83
C GLY A 130 43.92 -11.33 -1.16
N TRP A 131 42.77 -11.16 -1.82
CA TRP A 131 42.23 -9.84 -2.16
C TRP A 131 41.75 -9.06 -0.93
N ALA A 132 41.31 -9.75 0.11
CA ALA A 132 40.78 -9.15 1.33
C ALA A 132 41.90 -8.76 2.33
N LEU A 133 43.04 -9.45 2.30
CA LEU A 133 44.17 -9.21 3.22
C LEU A 133 44.80 -7.81 3.05
N ALA A 134 44.54 -7.12 1.95
CA ALA A 134 44.96 -5.74 1.74
C ALA A 134 44.15 -4.73 2.56
N TYR A 135 43.01 -5.14 3.13
CA TYR A 135 42.16 -4.27 3.93
C TYR A 135 42.87 -3.83 5.20
N ARG A 136 42.92 -2.52 5.43
CA ARG A 136 43.45 -1.94 6.67
C ARG A 136 42.34 -1.12 7.32
N ALA A 137 41.83 -1.59 8.45
CA ALA A 137 40.90 -0.80 9.26
C ALA A 137 41.60 0.53 9.64
N PRO A 138 41.09 1.69 9.20
CA PRO A 138 41.71 2.96 9.53
C PRO A 138 41.54 3.25 11.03
N VAL A 139 42.58 3.80 11.66
CA VAL A 139 42.58 4.11 13.10
C VAL A 139 41.79 5.40 13.40
N GLU A 140 41.73 6.36 12.47
CA GLU A 140 40.95 7.61 12.57
C GLU A 140 40.65 8.19 11.16
N THR A 141 39.50 7.88 10.54
CA THR A 141 39.03 8.59 9.31
C THR A 141 37.50 8.60 9.20
N SER A 142 36.98 9.46 8.31
CA SER A 142 35.55 9.70 8.12
C SER A 142 34.85 8.49 7.46
N ALA A 143 33.54 8.36 7.65
CA ALA A 143 32.74 7.28 7.03
C ALA A 143 32.79 7.27 5.49
N LEU A 144 33.17 8.39 4.86
CA LEU A 144 33.33 8.51 3.41
C LEU A 144 34.60 7.79 2.93
N ASP A 145 35.70 7.91 3.67
CA ASP A 145 36.98 7.27 3.31
C ASP A 145 36.90 5.73 3.37
N LEU A 146 35.96 5.18 4.16
CA LEU A 146 35.67 3.76 4.24
C LEU A 146 34.85 3.23 3.05
N GLU A 147 34.05 4.07 2.40
CA GLU A 147 33.26 3.64 1.24
C GLU A 147 34.10 3.51 -0.03
N ASP A 148 35.26 4.18 -0.08
CA ASP A 148 36.19 4.23 -1.22
C ASP A 148 37.38 3.26 -1.10
N ASP A 149 37.45 2.44 -0.04
CA ASP A 149 38.51 1.44 0.13
C ASP A 149 38.45 0.39 -1.01
N PRO A 150 39.57 0.10 -1.70
CA PRO A 150 39.59 -0.84 -2.83
C PRO A 150 39.06 -2.23 -2.51
N THR A 151 39.26 -2.73 -1.29
CA THR A 151 38.76 -4.06 -0.88
C THR A 151 37.26 -4.03 -0.60
N VAL A 152 36.73 -2.92 -0.10
CA VAL A 152 35.28 -2.72 0.06
C VAL A 152 34.60 -2.63 -1.30
N ILE A 153 35.20 -1.92 -2.25
CA ILE A 153 34.74 -1.82 -3.64
C ILE A 153 34.77 -3.21 -4.29
N GLU A 154 35.85 -3.97 -4.14
CA GLU A 154 35.98 -5.35 -4.65
C GLU A 154 34.89 -6.27 -4.07
N ALA A 155 34.64 -6.21 -2.75
CA ALA A 155 33.59 -7.01 -2.11
C ALA A 155 32.20 -6.66 -2.67
N ARG A 156 31.89 -5.36 -2.80
CA ARG A 156 30.61 -4.91 -3.40
C ARG A 156 30.48 -5.38 -4.85
N ARG A 157 31.58 -5.31 -5.62
CA ARG A 157 31.61 -5.75 -7.01
C ARG A 157 31.30 -7.24 -7.13
N GLN A 158 31.91 -8.09 -6.30
CA GLN A 158 31.60 -9.52 -6.28
C GLN A 158 30.14 -9.80 -5.88
N ILE A 159 29.56 -9.05 -4.92
CA ILE A 159 28.14 -9.19 -4.59
C ILE A 159 27.23 -8.79 -5.76
N ILE A 160 27.51 -7.67 -6.41
CA ILE A 160 26.78 -7.22 -7.62
C ILE A 160 26.93 -8.26 -8.74
N GLU A 161 28.09 -8.90 -8.83
CA GLU A 161 28.40 -9.92 -9.82
C GLU A 161 27.79 -11.30 -9.52
N HIS A 162 27.52 -11.66 -8.27
CA HIS A 162 27.11 -13.03 -7.97
C HIS A 162 25.71 -13.12 -7.35
N CYS A 163 25.24 -12.05 -6.71
CA CYS A 163 24.09 -12.14 -5.82
C CYS A 163 22.85 -11.35 -6.27
N LEU A 164 23.02 -10.23 -6.97
CA LEU A 164 21.93 -9.25 -7.12
C LEU A 164 21.18 -9.37 -8.45
N TYR A 165 19.86 -9.41 -8.37
CA TYR A 165 18.93 -9.48 -9.51
C TYR A 165 17.87 -8.39 -9.38
N GLY A 166 17.31 -7.95 -10.50
CA GLY A 166 16.34 -6.87 -10.46
C GLY A 166 15.44 -6.80 -11.67
N VAL A 167 14.18 -6.44 -11.44
CA VAL A 167 13.19 -6.28 -12.50
C VAL A 167 12.44 -4.97 -12.33
N ASP A 168 12.24 -4.26 -13.42
CA ASP A 168 11.35 -3.09 -13.46
C ASP A 168 10.56 -3.05 -14.78
N ILE A 169 9.31 -2.61 -14.71
CA ILE A 169 8.46 -2.47 -15.90
C ILE A 169 8.96 -1.35 -16.83
N ASN A 170 9.68 -0.36 -16.29
CA ASN A 170 10.23 0.75 -17.05
C ASN A 170 11.68 0.45 -17.47
N PRO A 171 11.97 0.28 -18.78
CA PRO A 171 13.33 0.04 -19.25
C PRO A 171 14.33 1.13 -18.83
N MET A 172 13.88 2.39 -18.66
CA MET A 172 14.74 3.47 -18.20
C MET A 172 15.15 3.28 -16.73
N ALA A 173 14.28 2.71 -15.89
CA ALA A 173 14.62 2.41 -14.51
C ALA A 173 15.71 1.34 -14.44
N VAL A 174 15.66 0.34 -15.33
CA VAL A 174 16.70 -0.69 -15.49
C VAL A 174 18.07 -0.07 -15.82
N GLU A 175 18.13 0.88 -16.75
CA GLU A 175 19.39 1.58 -17.06
C GLU A 175 19.88 2.44 -15.88
N MET A 176 18.97 3.12 -15.17
CA MET A 176 19.33 3.88 -13.96
C MET A 176 19.81 2.96 -12.82
N ALA A 177 19.27 1.75 -12.71
CA ALA A 177 19.70 0.73 -11.76
C ALA A 177 21.14 0.27 -12.06
N LYS A 178 21.47 -0.02 -13.33
CA LYS A 178 22.83 -0.36 -13.76
C LYS A 178 23.84 0.73 -13.39
N LEU A 179 23.51 2.00 -13.68
CA LEU A 179 24.35 3.14 -13.32
C LEU A 179 24.52 3.26 -11.80
N SER A 180 23.45 3.07 -11.03
CA SER A 180 23.49 3.20 -9.56
C SER A 180 24.35 2.13 -8.90
N LEU A 181 24.27 0.89 -9.38
CA LEU A 181 25.13 -0.20 -8.91
C LEU A 181 26.59 0.03 -9.30
N TRP A 182 26.83 0.49 -10.52
CA TRP A 182 28.18 0.83 -10.97
C TRP A 182 28.82 1.92 -10.09
N LEU A 183 28.11 3.01 -9.76
CA LEU A 183 28.65 4.07 -8.91
C LEU A 183 29.09 3.58 -7.51
N VAL A 184 28.48 2.50 -7.03
CA VAL A 184 28.76 1.92 -5.70
C VAL A 184 29.92 0.92 -5.72
N SER A 185 30.28 0.42 -6.91
CA SER A 185 31.39 -0.51 -7.15
C SER A 185 32.40 0.03 -8.17
N MET A 186 32.57 1.35 -8.23
CA MET A 186 33.39 2.01 -9.25
C MET A 186 34.87 1.72 -9.02
N ASP A 187 35.53 1.12 -10.01
CA ASP A 187 36.98 0.91 -10.06
C ASP A 187 37.54 1.60 -11.31
N PRO A 188 38.44 2.61 -11.18
CA PRO A 188 39.02 3.32 -12.32
C PRO A 188 39.81 2.44 -13.30
N GLN A 189 40.25 1.25 -12.89
CA GLN A 189 41.11 0.36 -13.67
C GLN A 189 40.35 -0.79 -14.34
N ARG A 190 39.08 -0.99 -14.02
CA ARG A 190 38.27 -2.11 -14.51
C ARG A 190 37.03 -1.64 -15.28
N PRO A 191 36.58 -2.40 -16.29
CA PRO A 191 35.35 -2.08 -17.00
C PRO A 191 34.11 -2.22 -16.11
N PHE A 192 32.97 -1.70 -16.55
CA PHE A 192 31.70 -1.76 -15.79
C PHE A 192 31.17 -3.18 -15.74
N THR A 193 30.83 -3.69 -14.56
CA THR A 193 30.27 -5.04 -14.43
C THR A 193 29.08 -5.22 -15.37
N PHE A 194 29.12 -6.31 -16.15
CA PHE A 194 28.02 -6.67 -17.03
C PHE A 194 26.83 -7.12 -16.17
N LEU A 195 25.66 -6.50 -16.41
CA LEU A 195 24.45 -6.70 -15.60
C LEU A 195 23.20 -7.02 -16.44
N ASP A 196 23.33 -7.13 -17.77
CA ASP A 196 22.19 -7.43 -18.65
C ASP A 196 21.66 -8.85 -18.46
N ASP A 197 22.44 -9.73 -17.83
CA ASP A 197 22.04 -11.06 -17.41
C ASP A 197 21.25 -11.06 -16.09
N ARG A 198 21.32 -10.02 -15.26
CA ARG A 198 20.70 -9.99 -13.93
C ARG A 198 19.59 -8.97 -13.77
N LEU A 199 19.63 -7.92 -14.57
CA LEU A 199 18.65 -6.85 -14.56
C LEU A 199 17.81 -6.91 -15.84
N ALA A 200 16.50 -7.06 -15.69
CA ALA A 200 15.57 -7.22 -16.81
C ALA A 200 14.44 -6.18 -16.80
N ALA A 201 13.97 -5.81 -17.98
CA ALA A 201 12.80 -4.96 -18.16
C ALA A 201 11.57 -5.82 -18.41
N GLY A 202 10.54 -5.70 -17.56
CA GLY A 202 9.32 -6.48 -17.68
C GLY A 202 8.36 -6.25 -16.51
N ASP A 203 7.11 -6.61 -16.71
CA ASP A 203 6.09 -6.62 -15.66
C ASP A 203 6.28 -7.87 -14.80
N SER A 204 6.76 -7.68 -13.57
CA SER A 204 7.04 -8.77 -12.62
C SER A 204 5.80 -9.53 -12.15
N LEU A 205 4.62 -8.92 -12.24
CA LEU A 205 3.35 -9.53 -11.87
C LEU A 205 2.69 -10.24 -13.05
N LEU A 206 3.06 -9.90 -14.29
CA LEU A 206 2.53 -10.51 -15.50
C LEU A 206 3.49 -11.57 -16.04
N GLY A 207 2.98 -12.75 -16.36
CA GLY A 207 3.79 -13.84 -16.86
C GLY A 207 4.04 -14.93 -15.83
N VAL A 208 4.84 -15.89 -16.25
CA VAL A 208 5.01 -17.17 -15.56
C VAL A 208 5.93 -16.99 -14.35
N GLY A 209 5.41 -17.26 -13.15
CA GLY A 209 6.21 -17.24 -11.91
C GLY A 209 6.84 -18.59 -11.56
N ASN A 210 6.24 -19.70 -12.00
CA ASN A 210 6.72 -21.06 -11.74
C ASN A 210 6.69 -21.88 -13.04
N ALA A 211 7.77 -22.62 -13.31
CA ALA A 211 7.88 -23.48 -14.49
C ALA A 211 6.75 -24.52 -14.60
N ALA A 212 6.14 -24.92 -13.48
CA ALA A 212 4.96 -25.80 -13.48
C ALA A 212 3.73 -25.18 -14.19
N ALA A 213 3.64 -23.85 -14.30
CA ALA A 213 2.58 -23.21 -15.08
C ALA A 213 2.81 -23.31 -16.60
N LEU A 214 4.02 -23.67 -17.04
CA LEU A 214 4.30 -24.05 -18.43
C LEU A 214 4.03 -25.54 -18.69
N SER A 215 3.82 -26.36 -17.65
CA SER A 215 3.54 -27.79 -17.77
C SER A 215 2.04 -28.07 -17.86
N ALA A 216 1.45 -27.72 -19.00
CA ALA A 216 0.36 -28.50 -19.60
C ALA A 216 0.95 -29.28 -20.78
N ASP A 217 0.26 -30.32 -21.28
CA ASP A 217 0.74 -31.27 -22.30
C ASP A 217 1.47 -30.65 -23.53
N ALA A 218 1.24 -29.37 -23.82
CA ALA A 218 1.88 -28.59 -24.88
C ALA A 218 3.40 -28.31 -24.72
N ALA A 219 3.99 -28.32 -23.51
CA ALA A 219 5.44 -28.15 -23.34
C ALA A 219 6.25 -29.35 -23.87
N ARG A 220 5.65 -30.56 -23.84
CA ARG A 220 6.22 -31.77 -24.43
C ARG A 220 6.23 -31.71 -25.96
N ASP A 221 5.20 -31.12 -26.57
CA ASP A 221 5.09 -30.97 -28.02
C ASP A 221 6.10 -29.95 -28.58
N LEU A 222 6.51 -28.96 -27.79
CA LEU A 222 7.50 -27.94 -28.17
C LEU A 222 8.96 -28.35 -27.92
N ARG A 223 9.24 -29.51 -27.29
CA ARG A 223 10.60 -30.02 -26.97
C ARG A 223 11.47 -29.07 -26.15
N LEU A 224 10.87 -28.24 -25.29
CA LEU A 224 11.56 -27.17 -24.57
C LEU A 224 12.58 -27.66 -23.53
N ASP A 225 12.50 -28.92 -23.09
CA ASP A 225 13.36 -29.48 -22.02
C ASP A 225 14.86 -29.46 -22.38
N ARG A 226 15.20 -29.69 -23.66
CA ARG A 226 16.58 -29.66 -24.13
C ARG A 226 17.12 -28.23 -24.21
N GLU A 227 16.31 -27.30 -24.72
CA GLU A 227 16.65 -25.88 -24.86
C GLU A 227 16.87 -25.25 -23.48
N LEU A 228 16.01 -25.54 -22.51
CA LEU A 228 16.15 -25.06 -21.13
C LEU A 228 17.42 -25.60 -20.46
N SER A 229 17.80 -26.84 -20.73
CA SER A 229 19.05 -27.42 -20.19
C SER A 229 20.30 -26.77 -20.79
N GLU A 230 20.28 -26.45 -22.08
CA GLU A 230 21.38 -25.78 -22.77
C GLU A 230 21.53 -24.32 -22.32
N VAL A 231 20.40 -23.62 -22.18
CA VAL A 231 20.33 -22.27 -21.62
C VAL A 231 20.93 -22.21 -20.22
N LYS A 232 20.62 -23.18 -19.33
CA LYS A 232 21.24 -23.26 -18.00
C LYS A 232 22.77 -23.32 -18.06
N ASN A 233 23.32 -24.12 -18.97
CA ASN A 233 24.76 -24.23 -19.14
C ASN A 233 25.38 -22.90 -19.62
N LEU A 234 24.72 -22.20 -20.55
CA LEU A 234 25.17 -20.88 -21.02
C LEU A 234 25.14 -19.85 -19.87
N ARG A 235 24.07 -19.83 -19.08
CA ARG A 235 23.91 -18.91 -17.93
C ARG A 235 24.93 -19.15 -16.82
N THR A 236 25.26 -20.41 -16.55
CA THR A 236 26.33 -20.78 -15.62
C THR A 236 27.68 -20.26 -16.12
N ARG A 237 28.00 -20.47 -17.40
CA ARG A 237 29.25 -19.96 -18.02
C ARG A 237 29.35 -18.43 -17.99
N ILE A 238 28.25 -17.71 -18.15
CA ILE A 238 28.23 -16.23 -18.03
C ILE A 238 28.67 -15.80 -16.62
N THR A 239 28.23 -16.52 -15.59
CA THR A 239 28.55 -16.22 -14.18
C THR A 239 30.00 -16.54 -13.83
N GLU A 240 30.60 -17.55 -14.46
CA GLU A 240 31.99 -17.96 -14.23
C GLU A 240 33.03 -17.09 -14.94
N LEU A 241 32.62 -16.31 -15.96
CA LEU A 241 33.52 -15.44 -16.69
C LEU A 241 33.99 -14.26 -15.83
N PRO A 242 35.29 -13.91 -15.86
CA PRO A 242 35.80 -12.78 -15.11
C PRO A 242 35.32 -11.45 -15.69
N ASP A 243 35.57 -10.37 -14.96
CA ASP A 243 35.17 -9.01 -15.33
C ASP A 243 36.28 -8.26 -16.11
N THR A 244 36.83 -8.89 -17.17
CA THR A 244 37.74 -8.24 -18.14
C THR A 244 36.98 -7.71 -19.36
N PRO A 245 37.51 -6.73 -20.11
CA PRO A 245 36.84 -6.20 -21.30
C PRO A 245 36.48 -7.28 -22.33
N GLU A 246 37.37 -8.25 -22.56
CA GLU A 246 37.14 -9.38 -23.47
C GLU A 246 36.06 -10.33 -22.94
N ALA A 247 36.09 -10.61 -21.63
CA ALA A 247 35.12 -11.46 -20.99
C ALA A 247 33.72 -10.83 -20.97
N GLN A 248 33.61 -9.50 -20.90
CA GLN A 248 32.32 -8.80 -21.01
C GLN A 248 31.70 -8.91 -22.40
N ALA A 249 32.50 -8.75 -23.46
CA ALA A 249 32.04 -9.01 -24.81
C ALA A 249 31.54 -10.45 -24.94
N ARG A 250 32.26 -11.40 -24.33
CA ARG A 250 31.86 -12.81 -24.32
C ARG A 250 30.59 -13.08 -23.50
N LYS A 251 30.41 -12.45 -22.34
CA LYS A 251 29.18 -12.54 -21.53
C LYS A 251 27.97 -12.09 -22.36
N LYS A 252 28.11 -10.99 -23.11
CA LYS A 252 27.07 -10.49 -24.01
C LYS A 252 26.73 -11.49 -25.13
N GLU A 253 27.73 -12.04 -25.81
CA GLU A 253 27.52 -13.06 -26.86
C GLU A 253 26.78 -14.29 -26.33
N LEU A 254 27.19 -14.81 -25.17
CA LEU A 254 26.56 -15.97 -24.55
C LEU A 254 25.12 -15.66 -24.09
N LEU A 255 24.86 -14.43 -23.64
CA LEU A 255 23.51 -14.00 -23.26
C LEU A 255 22.60 -13.90 -24.49
N ASP A 256 23.10 -13.37 -25.60
CA ASP A 256 22.36 -13.30 -26.86
C ASP A 256 22.06 -14.71 -27.41
N GLU A 257 23.02 -15.64 -27.31
CA GLU A 257 22.82 -17.07 -27.62
C GLU A 257 21.76 -17.71 -26.72
N SER A 258 21.83 -17.46 -25.41
CA SER A 258 20.82 -17.92 -24.44
C SER A 258 19.42 -17.40 -24.78
N ARG A 259 19.29 -16.11 -25.11
CA ARG A 259 18.02 -15.49 -25.47
C ARG A 259 17.45 -16.06 -26.77
N ALA A 260 18.31 -16.33 -27.76
CA ALA A 260 17.92 -16.97 -29.00
C ALA A 260 17.37 -18.39 -28.77
N LEU A 261 18.00 -19.18 -27.90
CA LEU A 261 17.51 -20.51 -27.53
C LEU A 261 16.17 -20.46 -26.79
N THR A 262 15.95 -19.48 -25.91
CA THR A 262 14.68 -19.33 -25.19
C THR A 262 13.57 -18.67 -26.01
N GLN A 263 13.87 -18.11 -27.18
CA GLN A 263 12.94 -17.25 -27.93
C GLN A 263 11.60 -17.95 -28.23
N ARG A 264 11.65 -19.23 -28.61
CA ARG A 264 10.45 -20.04 -28.87
C ARG A 264 9.61 -20.23 -27.61
N ALA A 265 10.26 -20.55 -26.48
CA ALA A 265 9.61 -20.68 -25.17
C ALA A 265 8.96 -19.36 -24.74
N SER A 266 9.64 -18.23 -24.94
CA SER A 266 9.12 -16.90 -24.60
C SER A 266 7.88 -16.55 -25.42
N HIS A 267 7.88 -16.79 -26.74
CA HIS A 267 6.69 -16.53 -27.57
C HIS A 267 5.49 -17.39 -27.17
N TYR A 268 5.73 -18.65 -26.81
CA TYR A 268 4.67 -19.51 -26.27
C TYR A 268 4.18 -19.03 -24.91
N ALA A 269 5.07 -18.63 -24.01
CA ALA A 269 4.73 -18.14 -22.69
C ALA A 269 3.96 -16.80 -22.75
N ASP A 270 4.30 -15.92 -23.69
CA ASP A 270 3.56 -14.70 -24.01
C ASP A 270 2.12 -15.03 -24.46
N LEU A 271 1.97 -16.03 -25.34
CA LEU A 271 0.66 -16.48 -25.82
C LEU A 271 -0.19 -17.02 -24.68
N VAL A 272 0.37 -17.89 -23.84
CA VAL A 272 -0.34 -18.46 -22.68
C VAL A 272 -0.75 -17.34 -21.72
N THR A 273 0.16 -16.42 -21.41
CA THR A 273 -0.11 -15.30 -20.50
C THR A 273 -1.18 -14.36 -21.06
N GLY A 274 -1.08 -14.01 -22.35
CA GLY A 274 -2.07 -13.20 -23.06
C GLY A 274 -3.44 -13.89 -23.10
N SER A 275 -3.48 -15.18 -23.42
CA SER A 275 -4.73 -15.96 -23.46
C SER A 275 -5.43 -15.97 -22.11
N TRP A 276 -4.67 -16.13 -21.02
CA TRP A 276 -5.23 -16.13 -19.68
C TRP A 276 -5.77 -14.75 -19.31
N LEU A 277 -5.00 -13.68 -19.55
CA LEU A 277 -5.45 -12.30 -19.34
C LEU A 277 -6.72 -11.98 -20.13
N ALA A 278 -6.83 -12.47 -21.36
CA ALA A 278 -8.04 -12.32 -22.17
C ALA A 278 -9.22 -13.15 -21.60
N SER A 279 -8.98 -14.37 -21.13
CA SER A 279 -10.03 -15.29 -20.65
C SER A 279 -10.73 -14.81 -19.38
N VAL A 280 -10.02 -14.07 -18.53
CA VAL A 280 -10.57 -13.48 -17.30
C VAL A 280 -11.20 -12.10 -17.53
N SER A 281 -11.06 -11.56 -18.75
CA SER A 281 -11.62 -10.25 -19.10
C SER A 281 -13.13 -10.33 -19.34
N LYS A 282 -13.85 -9.31 -18.86
CA LYS A 282 -15.32 -9.25 -18.99
C LYS A 282 -15.71 -9.02 -20.45
N GLY A 283 -16.61 -9.87 -20.95
CA GLY A 283 -17.13 -9.79 -22.31
C GLY A 283 -16.32 -10.56 -23.35
N GLN A 284 -15.27 -11.27 -22.94
CA GLN A 284 -14.60 -12.28 -23.76
C GLN A 284 -15.22 -13.66 -23.52
N ASP A 285 -15.16 -14.54 -24.52
CA ASP A 285 -15.57 -15.94 -24.41
C ASP A 285 -14.34 -16.82 -24.10
N PRO A 286 -14.24 -17.39 -22.88
CA PRO A 286 -13.10 -18.23 -22.49
C PRO A 286 -12.93 -19.46 -23.39
N GLN A 287 -14.02 -20.04 -23.90
CA GLN A 287 -13.96 -21.22 -24.74
C GLN A 287 -13.34 -20.89 -26.09
N LEU A 288 -13.76 -19.79 -26.71
CA LEU A 288 -13.18 -19.30 -27.96
C LEU A 288 -11.69 -18.95 -27.81
N ILE A 289 -11.30 -18.35 -26.69
CA ILE A 289 -9.89 -18.04 -26.41
C ILE A 289 -9.07 -19.32 -26.31
N MET A 290 -9.58 -20.34 -25.63
CA MET A 290 -8.92 -21.64 -25.51
C MET A 290 -8.76 -22.31 -26.88
N GLU A 291 -9.79 -22.31 -27.72
CA GLU A 291 -9.74 -22.85 -29.10
C GLU A 291 -8.69 -22.14 -29.95
N ARG A 292 -8.67 -20.80 -29.93
CA ARG A 292 -7.68 -19.99 -30.67
C ARG A 292 -6.25 -20.19 -30.16
N THR A 293 -6.09 -20.39 -28.86
CA THR A 293 -4.78 -20.68 -28.25
C THR A 293 -4.27 -22.05 -28.69
N ALA A 294 -5.14 -23.06 -28.72
CA ALA A 294 -4.80 -24.41 -29.19
C ALA A 294 -4.40 -24.40 -30.68
N GLU A 295 -5.20 -23.75 -31.55
CA GLU A 295 -4.91 -23.62 -32.99
C GLU A 295 -3.55 -22.93 -33.24
N ALA A 296 -3.28 -21.83 -32.53
CA ALA A 296 -2.02 -21.11 -32.65
C ALA A 296 -0.83 -21.94 -32.16
N THR A 297 -1.00 -22.69 -31.07
CA THR A 297 0.04 -23.57 -30.50
C THR A 297 0.37 -24.72 -31.45
N GLU A 298 -0.65 -25.39 -32.01
CA GLU A 298 -0.46 -26.51 -32.94
C GLU A 298 0.29 -26.06 -34.20
N ARG A 299 -0.12 -24.93 -34.80
CA ARG A 299 0.57 -24.36 -35.95
C ARG A 299 2.02 -24.02 -35.65
N PHE A 300 2.27 -23.40 -34.50
CA PHE A 300 3.62 -23.04 -34.07
C PHE A 300 4.52 -24.26 -33.87
N ALA A 301 3.98 -25.34 -33.29
CA ALA A 301 4.70 -26.59 -33.11
C ALA A 301 5.06 -27.25 -34.46
N GLN A 302 4.16 -27.20 -35.45
CA GLN A 302 4.36 -27.85 -36.75
C GLN A 302 5.26 -27.05 -37.71
N SER A 303 5.07 -25.74 -37.82
CA SER A 303 5.76 -24.90 -38.83
C SER A 303 7.00 -24.18 -38.29
N GLY A 304 7.09 -23.98 -36.97
CA GLY A 304 8.08 -23.10 -36.36
C GLY A 304 7.86 -21.61 -36.60
N ASP A 305 6.80 -21.22 -37.34
CA ASP A 305 6.47 -19.82 -37.62
C ASP A 305 5.81 -19.16 -36.41
N ALA A 306 6.54 -18.24 -35.77
CA ALA A 306 6.07 -17.50 -34.60
C ALA A 306 5.12 -16.34 -34.94
N THR A 307 4.93 -15.99 -36.21
CA THR A 307 4.22 -14.75 -36.61
C THR A 307 2.80 -14.69 -36.06
N ALA A 308 2.03 -15.79 -36.19
CA ALA A 308 0.66 -15.87 -35.69
C ALA A 308 0.60 -15.83 -34.15
N VAL A 309 1.54 -16.51 -33.48
CA VAL A 309 1.64 -16.55 -32.01
C VAL A 309 1.95 -15.17 -31.46
N ILE A 310 2.95 -14.48 -32.02
CA ILE A 310 3.35 -13.14 -31.61
C ILE A 310 2.21 -12.14 -31.81
N ALA A 311 1.54 -12.18 -32.97
CA ALA A 311 0.43 -11.28 -33.26
C ALA A 311 -0.75 -11.48 -32.28
N LEU A 312 -1.10 -12.75 -32.01
CA LEU A 312 -2.19 -13.09 -31.12
C LEU A 312 -1.87 -12.72 -29.66
N ALA A 313 -0.69 -13.08 -29.18
CA ALA A 313 -0.21 -12.73 -27.84
C ALA A 313 -0.21 -11.21 -27.62
N ARG A 314 0.35 -10.44 -28.56
CA ARG A 314 0.35 -8.96 -28.50
C ARG A 314 -1.06 -8.40 -28.45
N SER A 315 -1.98 -8.95 -29.24
CA SER A 315 -3.38 -8.47 -29.24
C SER A 315 -4.07 -8.66 -27.89
N TRP A 316 -3.83 -9.80 -27.23
CA TRP A 316 -4.41 -10.09 -25.92
C TRP A 316 -3.72 -9.34 -24.80
N LEU A 317 -2.38 -9.22 -24.82
CA LEU A 317 -1.64 -8.43 -23.85
C LEU A 317 -2.00 -6.94 -23.92
N ALA A 318 -2.36 -6.42 -25.10
CA ALA A 318 -2.82 -5.04 -25.29
C ALA A 318 -4.31 -4.83 -24.97
N LEU A 319 -5.07 -5.89 -24.65
CA LEU A 319 -6.50 -5.79 -24.36
C LEU A 319 -6.73 -4.78 -23.23
N ASP A 320 -7.61 -3.81 -23.44
CA ASP A 320 -8.01 -2.77 -22.47
C ASP A 320 -6.89 -1.93 -21.85
N LEU A 321 -5.70 -1.93 -22.47
CA LEU A 321 -4.57 -1.13 -22.02
C LEU A 321 -4.89 0.37 -22.17
N PRO A 322 -4.87 1.17 -21.08
CA PRO A 322 -5.17 2.59 -21.15
C PRO A 322 -4.11 3.40 -21.93
N ASP A 323 -4.53 4.51 -22.54
CA ASP A 323 -3.62 5.41 -23.25
C ASP A 323 -2.53 5.95 -22.32
N GLY A 324 -1.26 5.83 -22.75
CA GLY A 324 -0.09 6.28 -21.99
C GLY A 324 0.38 5.32 -20.89
N ALA A 325 -0.25 4.16 -20.72
CA ALA A 325 0.29 3.08 -19.89
C ALA A 325 1.52 2.43 -20.55
N PHE A 326 2.35 1.77 -19.75
CA PHE A 326 3.45 0.96 -20.29
C PHE A 326 2.88 -0.22 -21.09
N GLU A 327 3.57 -0.58 -22.19
CA GLU A 327 3.30 -1.81 -22.92
C GLU A 327 3.42 -3.00 -21.95
N ARG A 328 2.41 -3.88 -21.94
CA ARG A 328 2.45 -5.09 -21.11
C ARG A 328 3.47 -6.08 -21.68
N ARG A 329 4.64 -6.13 -21.06
CA ARG A 329 5.72 -7.07 -21.37
C ARG A 329 5.83 -8.08 -20.22
N PRO A 330 5.25 -9.28 -20.36
CA PRO A 330 5.33 -10.30 -19.32
C PRO A 330 6.78 -10.64 -18.98
N LEU A 331 7.06 -10.86 -17.69
CA LEU A 331 8.31 -11.46 -17.27
C LEU A 331 8.09 -12.95 -16.94
N HIS A 332 8.70 -13.82 -17.74
CA HIS A 332 8.71 -15.25 -17.51
C HIS A 332 9.91 -15.65 -16.64
N TRP A 333 9.74 -15.57 -15.32
CA TRP A 333 10.82 -15.71 -14.34
C TRP A 333 11.74 -16.93 -14.55
N PRO A 334 11.21 -18.16 -14.79
CA PRO A 334 12.07 -19.32 -15.02
C PRO A 334 12.80 -19.31 -16.36
N LEU A 335 12.36 -18.50 -17.33
CA LEU A 335 13.02 -18.34 -18.62
C LEU A 335 14.09 -17.24 -18.58
N GLU A 336 13.84 -16.15 -17.85
CA GLU A 336 14.78 -15.03 -17.72
C GLU A 336 15.94 -15.36 -16.76
N PHE A 337 15.65 -16.02 -15.63
CA PHE A 337 16.64 -16.37 -14.59
C PHE A 337 16.68 -17.87 -14.28
N PRO A 338 16.89 -18.73 -15.28
CA PRO A 338 16.79 -20.18 -15.14
C PRO A 338 17.75 -20.75 -14.08
N GLU A 339 18.93 -20.14 -13.90
CA GLU A 339 19.93 -20.56 -12.90
C GLU A 339 19.48 -20.36 -11.44
N VAL A 340 18.52 -19.46 -11.20
CA VAL A 340 17.92 -19.22 -9.87
C VAL A 340 16.87 -20.28 -9.57
N PHE A 341 15.96 -20.53 -10.52
CA PHE A 341 14.86 -21.47 -10.33
C PHE A 341 15.31 -22.94 -10.34
N ASP A 342 16.45 -23.25 -10.96
CA ASP A 342 17.08 -24.57 -10.84
C ASP A 342 17.49 -24.90 -9.39
N LYS A 343 17.84 -23.88 -8.61
CA LYS A 343 18.19 -23.99 -7.18
C LYS A 343 16.99 -23.80 -6.25
N GLY A 344 15.79 -23.64 -6.81
CA GLY A 344 14.53 -23.54 -6.07
C GLY A 344 13.98 -22.13 -5.91
N GLY A 345 14.65 -21.08 -6.39
CA GLY A 345 14.18 -19.68 -6.30
C GLY A 345 15.19 -18.75 -5.62
N PHE A 346 14.76 -17.54 -5.29
CA PHE A 346 15.60 -16.55 -4.60
C PHE A 346 15.68 -16.83 -3.10
N GLU A 347 16.85 -16.57 -2.48
CA GLU A 347 16.99 -16.60 -1.02
C GLU A 347 16.40 -15.35 -0.36
N ALA A 348 16.35 -14.21 -1.05
CA ALA A 348 15.65 -13.04 -0.56
C ALA A 348 15.01 -12.19 -1.66
N ILE A 349 13.87 -11.58 -1.32
CA ILE A 349 13.26 -10.52 -2.12
C ILE A 349 13.10 -9.27 -1.27
N VAL A 350 13.67 -8.16 -1.73
CA VAL A 350 13.64 -6.86 -1.06
C VAL A 350 13.09 -5.80 -2.00
N GLY A 351 12.39 -4.80 -1.49
CA GLY A 351 11.91 -3.74 -2.37
C GLY A 351 10.84 -2.82 -1.80
N ASN A 352 10.46 -1.85 -2.61
CA ASN A 352 9.32 -0.96 -2.39
C ASN A 352 8.41 -0.99 -3.63
N PRO A 353 7.52 -1.99 -3.73
CA PRO A 353 6.58 -2.07 -4.85
C PRO A 353 5.65 -0.84 -4.92
N PRO A 354 5.10 -0.53 -6.11
CA PRO A 354 4.25 0.64 -6.32
C PRO A 354 2.95 0.61 -5.49
N PHE A 355 2.57 1.78 -4.94
CA PHE A 355 1.36 1.92 -4.13
C PHE A 355 0.15 2.29 -4.99
N LEU A 356 -0.73 1.32 -5.25
CA LEU A 356 -1.87 1.49 -6.13
C LEU A 356 -3.10 0.73 -5.63
N GLY A 357 -3.91 1.40 -4.82
CA GLY A 357 -5.15 0.84 -4.26
C GLY A 357 -6.14 0.31 -5.31
N GLY A 358 -6.87 -0.76 -4.99
CA GLY A 358 -7.54 -1.63 -5.96
C GLY A 358 -8.41 -0.97 -7.04
N LYS A 359 -9.17 0.09 -6.73
CA LYS A 359 -9.97 0.81 -7.73
C LYS A 359 -9.14 1.58 -8.77
N LYS A 360 -7.90 1.93 -8.42
CA LYS A 360 -6.97 2.63 -9.33
C LYS A 360 -6.26 1.67 -10.27
N ILE A 361 -6.06 0.41 -9.89
CA ILE A 361 -5.44 -0.62 -10.73
C ILE A 361 -6.17 -0.71 -12.08
N SER A 362 -7.50 -0.85 -12.05
CA SER A 362 -8.29 -0.93 -13.29
C SER A 362 -8.21 0.33 -14.16
N GLY A 363 -7.99 1.50 -13.55
CA GLY A 363 -7.87 2.76 -14.27
C GLY A 363 -6.49 2.98 -14.91
N VAL A 364 -5.42 2.50 -14.27
CA VAL A 364 -4.04 2.67 -14.74
C VAL A 364 -3.60 1.53 -15.64
N ASN A 365 -3.96 0.29 -15.29
CA ASN A 365 -3.49 -0.93 -15.95
C ASN A 365 -4.57 -1.65 -16.74
N GLY A 366 -5.83 -1.21 -16.70
CA GLY A 366 -6.95 -1.89 -17.35
C GLY A 366 -7.64 -2.93 -16.46
N SER A 367 -8.88 -3.26 -16.80
CA SER A 367 -9.72 -4.20 -16.04
C SER A 367 -9.29 -5.66 -16.20
N ALA A 368 -8.86 -6.07 -17.39
CA ALA A 368 -8.37 -7.41 -17.69
C ALA A 368 -7.12 -7.72 -16.85
N TYR A 369 -6.21 -6.75 -16.73
CA TYR A 369 -5.05 -6.86 -15.85
C TYR A 369 -5.43 -7.07 -14.39
N ARG A 370 -6.40 -6.28 -13.88
CA ARG A 370 -6.88 -6.46 -12.51
C ARG A 370 -7.49 -7.85 -12.29
N GLU A 371 -8.33 -8.34 -13.20
CA GLU A 371 -8.93 -9.68 -13.06
C GLU A 371 -7.87 -10.78 -13.18
N TYR A 372 -6.84 -10.60 -14.02
CA TYR A 372 -5.67 -11.50 -14.06
C TYR A 372 -4.97 -11.58 -12.70
N LEU A 373 -4.73 -10.43 -12.04
CA LEU A 373 -4.14 -10.41 -10.71
C LEU A 373 -5.02 -11.16 -9.69
N VAL A 374 -6.33 -10.92 -9.70
CA VAL A 374 -7.29 -11.54 -8.76
C VAL A 374 -7.39 -13.05 -8.96
N GLU A 375 -7.63 -13.50 -10.19
CA GLU A 375 -7.84 -14.93 -10.50
C GLU A 375 -6.54 -15.73 -10.43
N GLY A 376 -5.42 -15.11 -10.80
CA GLY A 376 -4.10 -15.75 -10.84
C GLY A 376 -3.32 -15.62 -9.56
N ILE A 377 -2.75 -14.44 -9.31
CA ILE A 377 -1.88 -14.24 -8.17
C ILE A 377 -2.67 -14.27 -6.86
N GLY A 378 -3.82 -13.59 -6.80
CA GLY A 378 -4.70 -13.51 -5.64
C GLY A 378 -5.54 -14.77 -5.38
N ARG A 379 -5.34 -15.84 -6.16
CA ARG A 379 -5.96 -17.16 -5.99
C ARG A 379 -7.49 -17.11 -5.86
N LYS A 380 -8.13 -16.24 -6.65
CA LYS A 380 -9.59 -16.03 -6.72
C LYS A 380 -10.21 -15.36 -5.49
N ILE A 381 -9.40 -14.89 -4.54
CA ILE A 381 -9.89 -14.06 -3.44
C ILE A 381 -10.22 -12.68 -3.99
N LYS A 382 -11.50 -12.34 -3.96
CA LYS A 382 -12.02 -11.09 -4.53
C LYS A 382 -11.96 -9.97 -3.50
N GLY A 383 -11.43 -8.82 -3.92
CA GLY A 383 -11.38 -7.63 -3.10
C GLY A 383 -10.88 -6.40 -3.87
N ASN A 384 -10.89 -5.24 -3.21
CA ASN A 384 -10.24 -4.01 -3.66
C ASN A 384 -8.81 -3.90 -3.12
N ALA A 385 -8.08 -5.01 -3.12
CA ALA A 385 -6.69 -5.07 -2.65
C ALA A 385 -5.78 -4.09 -3.40
N ASP A 386 -4.87 -3.48 -2.66
CA ASP A 386 -3.75 -2.70 -3.19
C ASP A 386 -2.77 -3.61 -3.93
N LEU A 387 -2.07 -3.05 -4.91
CA LEU A 387 -1.13 -3.77 -5.78
C LEU A 387 -0.04 -4.49 -4.98
N ILE A 388 0.36 -3.94 -3.83
CA ILE A 388 1.33 -4.56 -2.91
C ILE A 388 0.94 -5.98 -2.46
N ALA A 389 -0.35 -6.30 -2.32
CA ALA A 389 -0.76 -7.65 -1.94
C ALA A 389 -0.36 -8.69 -3.01
N TYR A 390 -0.45 -8.33 -4.29
CA TYR A 390 -0.04 -9.21 -5.39
C TYR A 390 1.49 -9.30 -5.50
N PHE A 391 2.20 -8.22 -5.16
CA PHE A 391 3.67 -8.26 -5.07
C PHE A 391 4.15 -9.16 -3.92
N GLU A 392 3.51 -9.13 -2.77
CA GLU A 392 3.79 -10.04 -1.65
C GLU A 392 3.60 -11.50 -2.09
N LEU A 393 2.45 -11.84 -2.67
CA LEU A 393 2.19 -13.19 -3.17
C LEU A 393 3.16 -13.61 -4.28
N ARG A 394 3.45 -12.71 -5.22
CA ARG A 394 4.42 -12.96 -6.29
C ARG A 394 5.81 -13.19 -5.71
N ALA A 395 6.28 -12.36 -4.78
CA ALA A 395 7.57 -12.52 -4.14
C ALA A 395 7.69 -13.92 -3.51
N HIS A 396 6.71 -14.34 -2.71
CA HIS A 396 6.75 -15.66 -2.08
C HIS A 396 6.67 -16.82 -3.09
N GLY A 397 6.01 -16.63 -4.23
CA GLY A 397 6.03 -17.59 -5.33
C GLY A 397 7.39 -17.71 -6.06
N LEU A 398 8.30 -16.74 -5.87
CA LEU A 398 9.64 -16.73 -6.47
C LEU A 398 10.74 -17.11 -5.48
N LEU A 399 10.43 -17.20 -4.18
CA LEU A 399 11.38 -17.58 -3.14
C LEU A 399 11.66 -19.08 -3.14
N GLY A 400 12.89 -19.42 -2.75
CA GLY A 400 13.22 -20.79 -2.33
C GLY A 400 12.58 -21.17 -1.00
N ALA A 401 12.67 -22.45 -0.65
CA ALA A 401 12.05 -23.02 0.56
C ALA A 401 12.48 -22.35 1.88
N LYS A 402 13.66 -21.73 1.90
CA LYS A 402 14.20 -20.99 3.06
C LYS A 402 14.24 -19.47 2.85
N GLY A 403 13.54 -18.97 1.82
CA GLY A 403 13.59 -17.58 1.41
C GLY A 403 13.10 -16.60 2.48
N GLN A 404 13.57 -15.36 2.39
CA GLN A 404 13.19 -14.24 3.26
C GLN A 404 12.63 -13.09 2.41
N THR A 405 11.80 -12.23 3.02
CA THR A 405 11.43 -10.95 2.37
C THR A 405 11.70 -9.75 3.27
N GLY A 406 11.85 -8.59 2.64
CA GLY A 406 11.71 -7.29 3.27
C GLY A 406 11.02 -6.34 2.29
N LEU A 407 9.73 -6.10 2.49
CA LEU A 407 8.92 -5.32 1.57
C LEU A 407 8.26 -4.13 2.26
N ILE A 408 8.19 -3.02 1.53
CA ILE A 408 7.47 -1.80 1.92
C ILE A 408 6.11 -1.79 1.25
N GLY A 409 5.07 -1.47 2.00
CA GLY A 409 3.70 -1.33 1.51
C GLY A 409 2.98 -0.11 2.09
N THR A 410 1.74 0.11 1.62
CA THR A 410 0.82 1.03 2.29
C THR A 410 0.30 0.41 3.59
N ASN A 411 -0.21 1.23 4.52
CA ASN A 411 -0.84 0.71 5.74
C ASN A 411 -2.02 -0.23 5.47
N THR A 412 -2.59 -0.19 4.26
CA THR A 412 -3.65 -1.13 3.86
C THR A 412 -3.15 -2.58 3.80
N LEU A 413 -1.85 -2.83 3.68
CA LEU A 413 -1.29 -4.19 3.69
C LEU A 413 -1.73 -5.00 4.93
N ALA A 414 -1.96 -4.32 6.05
CA ALA A 414 -2.41 -4.90 7.32
C ALA A 414 -3.94 -4.79 7.55
N GLN A 415 -4.71 -4.31 6.56
CA GLN A 415 -6.13 -3.94 6.72
C GLN A 415 -7.02 -4.41 5.56
N GLY A 416 -8.25 -4.81 5.89
CA GLY A 416 -9.31 -5.10 4.91
C GLY A 416 -8.90 -6.05 3.78
N ASP A 417 -9.46 -5.81 2.58
CA ASP A 417 -9.26 -6.65 1.39
C ASP A 417 -7.78 -6.86 1.02
N THR A 418 -6.90 -5.88 1.24
CA THR A 418 -5.46 -6.02 0.91
C THR A 418 -4.79 -7.04 1.83
N ARG A 419 -5.12 -7.05 3.13
CA ARG A 419 -4.64 -8.06 4.08
C ARG A 419 -5.14 -9.46 3.73
N GLU A 420 -6.43 -9.56 3.42
CA GLU A 420 -7.10 -10.82 3.07
C GLU A 420 -6.54 -11.44 1.79
N VAL A 421 -6.21 -10.62 0.79
CA VAL A 421 -5.55 -11.09 -0.43
C VAL A 421 -4.07 -11.42 -0.16
N GLY A 422 -3.34 -10.58 0.58
CA GLY A 422 -1.90 -10.75 0.79
C GLY A 422 -1.55 -11.60 2.02
N LEU A 423 -1.33 -10.94 3.15
CA LEU A 423 -0.72 -11.52 4.35
C LEU A 423 -1.54 -12.67 4.97
N ASP A 424 -2.88 -12.64 4.92
CA ASP A 424 -3.72 -13.72 5.46
C ASP A 424 -3.38 -15.03 4.73
N GLN A 425 -3.31 -15.02 3.40
CA GLN A 425 -2.97 -16.20 2.60
C GLN A 425 -1.56 -16.72 2.91
N LEU A 426 -0.58 -15.82 3.04
CA LEU A 426 0.80 -16.21 3.31
C LEU A 426 0.94 -16.89 4.68
N VAL A 427 0.31 -16.31 5.70
CA VAL A 427 0.34 -16.88 7.06
C VAL A 427 -0.39 -18.22 7.12
N ASP A 428 -1.51 -18.36 6.40
CA ASP A 428 -2.24 -19.63 6.28
C ASP A 428 -1.41 -20.73 5.58
N GLU A 429 -0.47 -20.35 4.70
CA GLU A 429 0.51 -21.25 4.06
C GLU A 429 1.72 -21.60 4.96
N GLY A 430 1.77 -21.07 6.17
CA GLY A 430 2.84 -21.31 7.13
C GLY A 430 4.01 -20.33 7.05
N ILE A 431 3.90 -19.26 6.25
CA ILE A 431 4.88 -18.18 6.22
C ILE A 431 4.80 -17.40 7.54
N THR A 432 5.96 -17.14 8.16
CA THR A 432 6.01 -16.42 9.43
C THR A 432 6.41 -14.96 9.22
N ILE A 433 5.63 -14.03 9.79
CA ILE A 433 6.04 -12.62 9.91
C ILE A 433 7.02 -12.50 11.08
N ARG A 434 8.31 -12.25 10.77
CA ARG A 434 9.40 -12.13 11.75
C ARG A 434 9.45 -10.75 12.37
N ALA A 435 9.30 -9.73 11.53
CA ALA A 435 9.31 -8.35 11.96
C ALA A 435 8.32 -7.52 11.14
N ALA A 436 7.84 -6.42 11.72
CA ALA A 436 7.01 -5.47 11.01
C ALA A 436 7.03 -4.06 11.62
N ILE A 437 6.78 -3.07 10.76
CA ILE A 437 6.40 -1.71 11.12
C ILE A 437 4.98 -1.51 10.61
N LYS A 438 4.00 -1.37 11.52
CA LYS A 438 2.58 -1.29 11.15
C LYS A 438 2.23 0.05 10.50
N SER A 439 2.79 1.13 11.02
CA SER A 439 2.70 2.46 10.42
C SER A 439 3.85 3.35 10.91
N ARG A 440 4.53 4.02 9.97
CA ARG A 440 5.51 5.08 10.25
C ARG A 440 5.38 6.17 9.19
N PRO A 441 5.56 7.46 9.55
CA PRO A 441 5.62 8.53 8.56
C PRO A 441 6.75 8.30 7.54
N TRP A 442 6.48 8.60 6.27
CA TRP A 442 7.48 8.53 5.22
C TRP A 442 8.64 9.49 5.55
N PRO A 443 9.92 9.06 5.46
CA PRO A 443 11.06 9.85 5.92
C PRO A 443 11.43 11.05 5.03
N SER A 444 10.47 11.65 4.32
CA SER A 444 10.67 12.86 3.50
C SER A 444 9.72 13.97 3.92
N ARG A 445 10.23 15.20 4.03
CA ARG A 445 9.43 16.41 4.29
C ARG A 445 8.44 16.73 3.15
N SER A 446 8.67 16.19 1.95
CA SER A 446 7.84 16.45 0.77
C SER A 446 6.64 15.51 0.60
N ALA A 447 6.53 14.45 1.40
CA ALA A 447 5.46 13.46 1.28
C ALA A 447 4.74 13.25 2.61
N ALA A 448 3.47 13.67 2.69
CA ALA A 448 2.57 13.38 3.80
C ALA A 448 1.94 11.99 3.62
N LEU A 449 2.78 10.95 3.65
CA LEU A 449 2.37 9.55 3.49
C LEU A 449 2.85 8.74 4.72
N GLU A 450 2.07 7.73 5.09
CA GLU A 450 2.52 6.69 6.02
C GLU A 450 2.79 5.41 5.25
N TYR A 451 3.73 4.60 5.75
CA TYR A 451 4.04 3.31 5.17
C TYR A 451 4.10 2.23 6.24
N CYS A 452 3.96 1.01 5.75
CA CYS A 452 4.13 -0.24 6.47
C CYS A 452 5.35 -0.97 5.91
N ALA A 453 6.07 -1.72 6.75
CA ALA A 453 7.15 -2.61 6.32
C ALA A 453 6.98 -3.98 6.96
N VAL A 454 7.22 -5.04 6.19
CA VAL A 454 7.05 -6.43 6.65
C VAL A 454 8.28 -7.24 6.26
N TRP A 455 8.74 -8.06 7.20
CA TRP A 455 9.77 -9.06 6.97
C TRP A 455 9.22 -10.44 7.26
N THR A 456 9.16 -11.28 6.23
CA THR A 456 8.65 -12.65 6.32
C THR A 456 9.76 -13.68 6.15
N SER A 457 9.48 -14.89 6.62
CA SER A 457 10.36 -16.05 6.49
C SER A 457 9.57 -17.27 6.02
N CYS A 458 10.05 -17.93 4.96
CA CYS A 458 9.60 -19.28 4.59
C CYS A 458 10.15 -20.35 5.56
N SER A 459 11.23 -20.01 6.29
CA SER A 459 11.80 -20.89 7.31
C SER A 459 11.03 -20.78 8.63
N PRO A 460 10.79 -21.89 9.34
CA PRO A 460 10.26 -21.85 10.70
C PRO A 460 11.18 -21.05 11.64
N ILE A 461 10.57 -20.19 12.46
CA ILE A 461 11.27 -19.38 13.46
C ILE A 461 11.21 -20.08 14.81
N ALA A 462 12.38 -20.34 15.41
CA ALA A 462 12.47 -20.99 16.72
C ALA A 462 11.75 -20.18 17.82
N ALA A 463 11.27 -20.86 18.87
CA ALA A 463 10.64 -20.19 20.00
C ALA A 463 11.59 -19.22 20.74
N THR A 464 12.88 -19.50 20.69
CA THR A 464 13.97 -18.69 21.27
C THR A 464 14.39 -17.51 20.38
N ALA A 465 13.91 -17.42 19.15
CA ALA A 465 14.20 -16.30 18.26
C ALA A 465 13.28 -15.11 18.53
N ARG A 466 13.81 -13.90 18.29
CA ARG A 466 13.05 -12.65 18.50
C ARG A 466 12.11 -12.39 17.33
N ARG A 467 10.91 -11.90 17.65
CA ARG A 467 9.99 -11.26 16.69
C ARG A 467 9.81 -9.80 17.10
N ILE A 468 9.83 -8.89 16.13
CA ILE A 468 9.90 -7.45 16.38
C ILE A 468 8.74 -6.73 15.70
N LEU A 469 7.89 -6.06 16.48
CA LEU A 469 6.81 -5.22 15.95
C LEU A 469 6.96 -3.80 16.46
N ASN A 470 7.07 -2.80 15.57
CA ASN A 470 7.26 -1.40 15.92
C ASN A 470 8.41 -1.18 16.93
N ASN A 471 9.54 -1.87 16.71
CA ASN A 471 10.72 -1.90 17.60
C ASN A 471 10.51 -2.56 18.98
N ALA A 472 9.37 -3.19 19.24
CA ALA A 472 9.12 -3.95 20.46
C ALA A 472 9.21 -5.47 20.21
N THR A 473 9.75 -6.21 21.18
CA THR A 473 9.77 -7.68 21.11
C THR A 473 8.39 -8.24 21.43
N VAL A 474 7.87 -9.12 20.57
CA VAL A 474 6.55 -9.75 20.71
C VAL A 474 6.64 -11.26 20.61
N SER A 475 5.63 -11.96 21.13
CA SER A 475 5.52 -13.42 21.03
C SER A 475 5.26 -13.90 19.60
N GLY A 476 4.57 -13.09 18.82
CA GLY A 476 4.15 -13.37 17.44
C GLY A 476 3.54 -12.14 16.79
N ILE A 477 3.40 -12.17 15.47
CA ILE A 477 2.82 -11.09 14.67
C ILE A 477 1.70 -11.67 13.80
N THR A 478 0.51 -11.09 13.87
CA THR A 478 -0.65 -11.47 13.05
C THR A 478 -0.58 -10.80 11.66
N PRO A 479 -1.36 -11.24 10.66
CA PRO A 479 -1.48 -10.54 9.38
C PRO A 479 -1.92 -9.07 9.48
N SER A 480 -2.63 -8.69 10.55
CA SER A 480 -2.97 -7.28 10.84
C SER A 480 -1.82 -6.48 11.46
N LEU A 481 -0.62 -7.07 11.49
CA LEU A 481 0.60 -6.53 12.08
C LEU A 481 0.40 -6.11 13.54
N ASP A 482 -0.39 -6.91 14.26
CA ASP A 482 -0.60 -6.78 15.69
C ASP A 482 0.08 -7.93 16.44
N PRO A 483 0.49 -7.74 17.70
CA PRO A 483 1.01 -8.82 18.52
C PRO A 483 0.00 -9.97 18.59
N ILE A 484 0.48 -11.22 18.48
CA ILE A 484 -0.37 -12.39 18.73
C ILE A 484 -0.85 -12.35 20.19
N SER A 485 -2.16 -12.33 20.37
CA SER A 485 -2.81 -12.43 21.67
C SER A 485 -3.14 -13.90 22.01
N ARG A 486 -3.64 -14.17 23.22
CA ARG A 486 -4.12 -15.51 23.61
C ARG A 486 -5.25 -16.03 22.72
N VAL A 487 -5.97 -15.13 22.05
CA VAL A 487 -7.05 -15.45 21.11
C VAL A 487 -6.72 -14.80 19.76
N THR A 488 -6.76 -15.59 18.69
CA THR A 488 -6.55 -15.13 17.31
C THR A 488 -7.88 -15.17 16.54
N GLY A 489 -8.01 -14.29 15.55
CA GLY A 489 -9.17 -14.23 14.66
C GLY A 489 -9.86 -12.86 14.62
N ASN A 490 -10.79 -12.72 13.66
CA ASN A 490 -11.61 -11.52 13.51
C ASN A 490 -12.68 -11.48 14.61
N PRO A 491 -12.93 -10.30 15.23
CA PRO A 491 -13.94 -10.19 16.25
C PRO A 491 -15.33 -10.37 15.63
N LYS A 492 -16.21 -11.08 16.34
CA LYS A 492 -17.58 -11.32 15.89
C LYS A 492 -18.51 -10.30 16.52
N ARG A 493 -19.59 -9.97 15.81
CA ARG A 493 -20.66 -9.13 16.35
C ARG A 493 -21.37 -9.88 17.48
N LEU A 494 -21.56 -9.18 18.59
CA LEU A 494 -22.20 -9.69 19.80
C LEU A 494 -23.68 -9.32 19.75
N ALA A 495 -24.55 -10.32 19.92
CA ALA A 495 -26.00 -10.12 19.89
C ALA A 495 -26.46 -9.07 20.91
N ASN A 496 -25.82 -9.03 22.08
CA ASN A 496 -26.13 -8.07 23.16
C ASN A 496 -25.86 -6.61 22.77
N ASN A 497 -25.03 -6.36 21.75
CA ASN A 497 -24.70 -5.02 21.31
C ASN A 497 -25.53 -4.57 20.09
N GLY A 498 -26.37 -5.48 19.55
CA GLY A 498 -27.28 -5.18 18.46
C GLY A 498 -28.34 -4.16 18.84
N ASP A 499 -28.81 -3.39 17.86
CA ASP A 499 -29.90 -2.41 18.00
C ASP A 499 -29.70 -1.30 19.06
N ILE A 500 -28.47 -1.12 19.57
CA ILE A 500 -28.11 -0.03 20.49
C ILE A 500 -27.47 1.14 19.73
N SER A 501 -26.58 0.85 18.78
CA SER A 501 -25.80 1.87 18.07
C SER A 501 -26.27 2.06 16.63
N PHE A 502 -26.42 3.32 16.21
CA PHE A 502 -26.94 3.68 14.89
C PHE A 502 -26.09 4.79 14.24
N ILE A 503 -26.01 4.79 12.92
CA ILE A 503 -25.47 5.93 12.16
C ILE A 503 -26.62 6.92 11.91
N GLY A 504 -26.35 8.22 12.04
CA GLY A 504 -27.30 9.29 11.73
C GLY A 504 -27.78 9.31 10.27
N SER A 505 -28.70 10.22 9.99
CA SER A 505 -29.37 10.38 8.70
C SER A 505 -28.42 10.79 7.58
N TYR A 506 -28.51 10.14 6.43
CA TYR A 506 -27.76 10.53 5.23
C TYR A 506 -28.55 11.61 4.49
N VAL A 507 -28.35 12.88 4.88
CA VAL A 507 -29.09 14.01 4.29
C VAL A 507 -28.72 14.21 2.81
N LEU A 508 -27.41 14.22 2.49
CA LEU A 508 -26.84 14.41 1.13
C LEU A 508 -27.51 15.56 0.33
N GLY A 509 -27.12 16.80 0.66
CA GLY A 509 -27.50 18.02 -0.04
C GLY A 509 -27.51 19.23 0.91
N LEU A 510 -26.65 20.22 0.66
CA LEU A 510 -26.58 21.42 1.53
C LEU A 510 -27.86 22.28 1.45
N GLY A 511 -28.62 22.17 0.35
CA GLY A 511 -29.90 22.86 0.18
C GLY A 511 -31.01 22.45 1.15
N PHE A 512 -30.82 21.39 1.95
CA PHE A 512 -31.73 21.09 3.07
C PHE A 512 -31.46 21.92 4.31
N THR A 513 -30.27 22.54 4.41
CA THR A 513 -29.82 23.22 5.62
C THR A 513 -30.02 24.73 5.52
N MET A 514 -30.27 25.38 6.66
CA MET A 514 -30.44 26.83 6.76
C MET A 514 -29.89 27.36 8.09
N ALA A 515 -29.77 28.68 8.20
CA ALA A 515 -29.36 29.33 9.44
C ALA A 515 -30.48 29.24 10.51
N PRO A 516 -30.14 29.19 11.80
CA PRO A 516 -31.13 29.19 12.89
C PRO A 516 -32.11 30.38 12.84
N GLU A 517 -31.66 31.54 12.38
CA GLU A 517 -32.46 32.77 12.25
C GLU A 517 -33.53 32.64 11.16
N ASP A 518 -33.18 32.01 10.04
CA ASP A 518 -34.09 31.75 8.93
C ASP A 518 -35.18 30.75 9.34
N ALA A 519 -34.78 29.65 9.99
CA ALA A 519 -35.71 28.67 10.53
C ALA A 519 -36.67 29.30 11.54
N SER A 520 -36.15 30.16 12.43
CA SER A 520 -36.96 30.90 13.40
C SER A 520 -37.96 31.85 12.74
N THR A 521 -37.56 32.50 11.65
CA THR A 521 -38.42 33.39 10.86
C THR A 521 -39.56 32.61 10.19
N LEU A 522 -39.26 31.47 9.57
CA LEU A 522 -40.24 30.58 8.96
C LEU A 522 -41.23 30.01 9.98
N ILE A 523 -40.76 29.64 11.17
CA ILE A 523 -41.60 29.13 12.28
C ILE A 523 -42.51 30.24 12.85
N LYS A 524 -42.01 31.48 12.93
CA LYS A 524 -42.83 32.63 13.37
C LYS A 524 -43.94 32.94 12.37
N LYS A 525 -43.66 32.76 11.08
CA LYS A 525 -44.62 33.01 9.99
C LYS A 525 -45.69 31.92 9.89
N ASP A 526 -45.32 30.65 9.98
CA ASP A 526 -46.27 29.55 10.12
C ASP A 526 -45.79 28.57 11.20
N LYS A 527 -46.56 28.47 12.30
CA LYS A 527 -46.24 27.59 13.42
C LYS A 527 -46.15 26.12 13.03
N ARG A 528 -46.85 25.69 11.98
CA ARG A 528 -46.80 24.32 11.45
C ARG A 528 -45.40 23.95 10.97
N ASN A 529 -44.58 24.91 10.53
CA ASN A 529 -43.22 24.65 10.05
C ASN A 529 -42.32 23.95 11.09
N ARG A 530 -42.69 23.98 12.38
CA ARG A 530 -42.01 23.18 13.43
C ARG A 530 -42.07 21.67 13.19
N ASP A 531 -43.04 21.18 12.42
CA ASP A 531 -43.19 19.76 12.10
C ASP A 531 -42.10 19.25 11.13
N VAL A 532 -41.46 20.18 10.40
CA VAL A 532 -40.50 19.89 9.33
C VAL A 532 -39.14 20.59 9.49
N LEU A 533 -39.01 21.54 10.42
CA LEU A 533 -37.75 22.24 10.70
C LEU A 533 -37.18 21.77 12.04
N PHE A 534 -35.96 21.23 11.99
CA PHE A 534 -35.27 20.68 13.15
C PHE A 534 -33.85 21.24 13.26
N PRO A 535 -33.29 21.38 14.48
CA PRO A 535 -31.85 21.55 14.65
C PRO A 535 -31.10 20.40 13.97
N TYR A 536 -29.91 20.70 13.43
CA TYR A 536 -29.09 19.74 12.70
C TYR A 536 -27.71 19.60 13.35
N LEU A 537 -27.47 18.45 13.97
CA LEU A 537 -26.20 18.13 14.62
C LEU A 537 -25.31 17.35 13.65
N ASN A 538 -24.19 17.95 13.27
CA ASN A 538 -23.15 17.27 12.50
C ASN A 538 -21.90 16.96 13.36
N GLY A 539 -20.92 16.25 12.78
CA GLY A 539 -19.72 15.87 13.51
C GLY A 539 -18.81 17.05 13.88
N GLN A 540 -18.77 18.11 13.06
CA GLN A 540 -17.98 19.31 13.37
C GLN A 540 -18.58 20.05 14.57
N ASP A 541 -19.91 20.18 14.58
CA ASP A 541 -20.66 20.81 15.66
C ASP A 541 -20.42 20.10 16.99
N LEU A 542 -20.57 18.76 17.01
CA LEU A 542 -20.35 17.93 18.19
C LEU A 542 -18.92 18.09 18.76
N ASN A 543 -17.91 18.15 17.90
CA ASN A 543 -16.51 18.18 18.33
C ASN A 543 -15.98 19.59 18.66
N SER A 544 -16.53 20.64 18.05
CA SER A 544 -15.92 21.98 18.08
C SER A 544 -16.71 23.00 18.89
N ARG A 545 -18.03 22.81 19.08
CA ARG A 545 -18.84 23.74 19.87
C ARG A 545 -18.81 23.35 21.36
N PRO A 546 -18.67 24.32 22.28
CA PRO A 546 -18.66 24.06 23.72
C PRO A 546 -19.95 23.44 24.28
N ASP A 547 -21.08 23.70 23.63
CA ASP A 547 -22.41 23.23 24.02
C ASP A 547 -22.87 21.99 23.23
N CYS A 548 -22.04 21.49 22.31
CA CYS A 548 -22.36 20.40 21.39
C CYS A 548 -23.68 20.61 20.61
N SER A 549 -24.13 21.85 20.41
CA SER A 549 -25.37 22.16 19.68
C SER A 549 -25.15 22.23 18.18
N GLY A 550 -26.19 21.93 17.38
CA GLY A 550 -26.13 22.08 15.93
C GLY A 550 -25.98 23.55 15.51
N SER A 551 -25.05 23.84 14.59
CA SER A 551 -24.84 25.19 14.06
C SER A 551 -25.89 25.60 13.03
N ARG A 552 -26.70 24.66 12.56
CA ARG A 552 -27.67 24.82 11.47
C ARG A 552 -28.99 24.16 11.81
N TRP A 553 -30.02 24.51 11.04
CA TRP A 553 -31.29 23.79 11.00
C TRP A 553 -31.42 23.05 9.68
N VAL A 554 -32.27 22.04 9.63
CA VAL A 554 -32.50 21.22 8.45
C VAL A 554 -33.99 20.97 8.23
N VAL A 555 -34.38 20.94 6.96
CA VAL A 555 -35.72 20.54 6.52
C VAL A 555 -35.83 19.02 6.51
N ASN A 556 -36.82 18.46 7.21
CA ASN A 556 -37.14 17.03 7.23
C ASN A 556 -38.64 16.80 6.97
N PHE A 557 -38.99 16.34 5.77
CA PHE A 557 -40.35 15.94 5.41
C PHE A 557 -40.67 14.47 5.78
N HIS A 558 -39.81 13.80 6.56
CA HIS A 558 -39.99 12.43 7.02
C HIS A 558 -40.21 11.44 5.84
N ASN A 559 -41.28 10.64 5.88
CA ASN A 559 -41.72 9.76 4.81
C ASN A 559 -42.92 10.31 4.02
N TRP A 560 -43.21 11.60 4.15
CA TRP A 560 -44.43 12.19 3.58
C TRP A 560 -44.43 12.15 2.06
N SER A 561 -45.65 12.07 1.50
CA SER A 561 -45.88 12.19 0.06
C SER A 561 -45.51 13.60 -0.44
N LEU A 562 -45.38 13.74 -1.76
CA LEU A 562 -45.06 15.03 -2.37
C LEU A 562 -46.14 16.07 -2.04
N GLU A 563 -47.41 15.67 -2.11
CA GLU A 563 -48.56 16.54 -1.87
C GLU A 563 -48.55 17.09 -0.44
N LYS A 564 -48.21 16.25 0.54
CA LYS A 564 -48.08 16.67 1.94
C LYS A 564 -46.85 17.54 2.18
N ALA A 565 -45.73 17.28 1.51
CA ALA A 565 -44.57 18.17 1.61
C ALA A 565 -44.87 19.55 1.01
N GLN A 566 -45.59 19.59 -0.13
CA GLN A 566 -46.00 20.82 -0.82
C GLN A 566 -46.97 21.69 -0.01
N SER A 567 -47.72 21.12 0.95
CA SER A 567 -48.58 21.93 1.83
C SER A 567 -47.79 22.88 2.75
N TYR A 568 -46.47 22.71 2.86
CA TYR A 568 -45.55 23.61 3.55
C TYR A 568 -44.85 24.52 2.54
N GLU A 569 -45.61 25.37 1.83
CA GLU A 569 -45.18 26.08 0.61
C GLU A 569 -43.80 26.72 0.70
N GLU A 570 -43.51 27.50 1.75
CA GLU A 570 -42.24 28.24 1.87
C GLU A 570 -41.05 27.34 2.13
N VAL A 571 -41.23 26.34 3.01
CA VAL A 571 -40.18 25.37 3.33
C VAL A 571 -39.92 24.45 2.14
N PHE A 572 -40.99 24.04 1.44
CA PHE A 572 -40.88 23.22 0.24
C PHE A 572 -40.20 23.97 -0.91
N ARG A 573 -40.48 25.26 -1.08
CA ARG A 573 -39.82 26.10 -2.09
C ARG A 573 -38.30 26.11 -1.94
N ILE A 574 -37.79 26.16 -0.71
CA ILE A 574 -36.34 26.08 -0.44
C ILE A 574 -35.77 24.76 -0.98
N VAL A 575 -36.39 23.62 -0.64
CA VAL A 575 -35.96 22.31 -1.12
C VAL A 575 -36.10 22.19 -2.65
N ASP A 576 -37.15 22.76 -3.24
CA ASP A 576 -37.37 22.74 -4.69
C ASP A 576 -36.36 23.57 -5.48
N CYS A 577 -35.94 24.72 -4.92
CA CYS A 577 -34.93 25.59 -5.51
C CYS A 577 -33.51 25.06 -5.29
N ASP A 578 -33.19 24.59 -4.09
CA ASP A 578 -31.81 24.38 -3.67
C ASP A 578 -31.37 22.91 -3.76
N VAL A 579 -32.31 21.96 -3.69
CA VAL A 579 -32.00 20.51 -3.69
C VAL A 579 -32.35 19.85 -5.03
N ARG A 580 -33.51 20.18 -5.61
CA ARG A 580 -33.97 19.54 -6.86
C ARG A 580 -32.96 19.65 -8.00
N PRO A 581 -32.35 20.81 -8.31
CA PRO A 581 -31.45 20.93 -9.46
C PRO A 581 -30.21 20.04 -9.32
N GLU A 582 -29.67 19.91 -8.11
CA GLU A 582 -28.52 19.05 -7.85
C GLU A 582 -28.89 17.57 -8.01
N ARG A 583 -30.04 17.15 -7.44
CA ARG A 583 -30.43 15.75 -7.40
C ARG A 583 -30.97 15.20 -8.71
N GLN A 584 -31.60 16.06 -9.51
CA GLN A 584 -32.13 15.72 -10.83
C GLN A 584 -31.17 16.08 -11.97
N ARG A 585 -29.90 16.40 -11.66
CA ARG A 585 -28.87 16.61 -12.68
C ARG A 585 -28.76 15.41 -13.61
N LEU A 586 -28.70 15.67 -14.91
CA LEU A 586 -28.55 14.66 -15.96
C LEU A 586 -27.08 14.52 -16.37
N LYS A 587 -26.73 13.30 -16.79
CA LYS A 587 -25.49 12.99 -17.52
C LYS A 587 -25.64 13.34 -19.01
N PRO A 588 -24.55 13.38 -19.79
CA PRO A 588 -24.61 13.61 -21.24
C PRO A 588 -25.50 12.61 -22.01
N ASN A 589 -25.69 11.39 -21.47
CA ASN A 589 -26.56 10.37 -22.05
C ASN A 589 -28.05 10.52 -21.70
N GLY A 590 -28.45 11.61 -21.03
CA GLY A 590 -29.85 11.89 -20.67
C GLY A 590 -30.36 11.17 -19.41
N GLU A 591 -29.56 10.33 -18.77
CA GLU A 591 -29.92 9.67 -17.50
C GLU A 591 -29.60 10.54 -16.29
N PHE A 592 -30.32 10.35 -15.18
CA PHE A 592 -29.96 11.01 -13.91
C PHE A 592 -28.54 10.61 -13.48
N ALA A 593 -27.78 11.61 -13.03
CA ALA A 593 -26.45 11.41 -12.47
C ALA A 593 -26.49 10.57 -11.18
N LEU A 594 -27.55 10.74 -10.38
CA LEU A 594 -27.82 9.98 -9.17
C LEU A 594 -28.76 8.80 -9.43
N ARG A 595 -28.62 7.72 -8.64
CA ARG A 595 -29.42 6.50 -8.78
C ARG A 595 -30.79 6.64 -8.12
N LYS A 596 -31.82 6.01 -8.70
CA LYS A 596 -33.17 5.92 -8.11
C LYS A 596 -33.09 5.29 -6.70
N PRO A 597 -33.91 5.73 -5.72
CA PRO A 597 -35.03 6.68 -5.87
C PRO A 597 -34.67 8.17 -5.67
N LEU A 598 -33.41 8.53 -5.39
CA LEU A 598 -33.03 9.92 -5.02
C LEU A 598 -33.53 11.01 -5.99
N PRO A 599 -33.33 10.90 -7.32
CA PRO A 599 -33.83 11.91 -8.26
C PRO A 599 -35.35 12.03 -8.25
N GLN A 600 -36.06 10.93 -8.01
CA GLN A 600 -37.53 10.87 -8.03
C GLN A 600 -38.16 11.35 -6.72
N ARG A 601 -37.46 11.15 -5.60
CA ARG A 601 -37.86 11.61 -4.26
C ARG A 601 -36.85 12.62 -3.73
N TYR A 602 -36.61 13.67 -4.51
CA TYR A 602 -35.57 14.65 -4.22
C TYR A 602 -35.80 15.40 -2.90
N TRP A 603 -37.02 15.41 -2.35
CA TRP A 603 -37.34 16.04 -1.06
C TRP A 603 -37.13 15.12 0.16
N HIS A 604 -36.81 13.83 -0.02
CA HIS A 604 -36.47 12.90 1.06
C HIS A 604 -34.97 12.83 1.27
N TYR A 605 -34.48 12.55 2.48
CA TYR A 605 -33.06 12.21 2.67
C TYR A 605 -32.66 10.95 1.89
N ALA A 606 -31.36 10.81 1.61
CA ALA A 606 -30.84 9.64 0.93
C ALA A 606 -31.05 8.36 1.75
N ASP A 607 -30.88 8.45 3.06
CA ASP A 607 -31.34 7.47 4.03
C ASP A 607 -31.87 8.18 5.28
N LYS A 608 -33.12 7.85 5.65
CA LYS A 608 -33.88 8.48 6.73
C LYS A 608 -33.64 7.83 8.09
N ARG A 609 -33.01 6.65 8.12
CA ARG A 609 -32.69 5.91 9.34
C ARG A 609 -33.89 5.74 10.31
N PRO A 610 -35.03 5.17 9.87
CA PRO A 610 -36.22 5.05 10.72
C PRO A 610 -35.98 4.24 12.00
N ALA A 611 -35.11 3.23 11.96
CA ALA A 611 -34.75 2.43 13.13
C ALA A 611 -34.12 3.28 14.25
N LEU A 612 -33.24 4.22 13.91
CA LEU A 612 -32.64 5.18 14.86
C LEU A 612 -33.72 6.00 15.56
N TYR A 613 -34.58 6.69 14.78
CA TYR A 613 -35.59 7.58 15.36
C TYR A 613 -36.67 6.83 16.13
N THR A 614 -36.90 5.55 15.81
CA THR A 614 -37.76 4.66 16.62
C THR A 614 -37.10 4.32 17.95
N ALA A 615 -35.80 3.99 17.94
CA ALA A 615 -35.07 3.63 19.15
C ALA A 615 -34.91 4.79 20.15
N ILE A 616 -34.89 6.03 19.67
CA ILE A 616 -34.67 7.22 20.53
C ILE A 616 -35.96 8.01 20.83
N SER A 617 -37.14 7.55 20.40
CA SER A 617 -38.38 8.34 20.47
C SER A 617 -38.81 8.70 21.89
N GLU A 618 -38.61 7.78 22.84
CA GLU A 618 -38.97 7.94 24.24
C GLU A 618 -37.85 8.54 25.10
N LEU A 619 -36.66 8.71 24.52
CA LEU A 619 -35.48 9.25 25.21
C LEU A 619 -35.44 10.77 25.06
N ARG A 620 -35.02 11.48 26.11
CA ARG A 620 -34.76 12.94 26.09
C ARG A 620 -33.37 13.26 25.58
N ARG A 621 -32.39 12.43 25.95
CA ARG A 621 -30.98 12.53 25.52
C ARG A 621 -30.45 11.18 25.07
N VAL A 622 -29.37 11.21 24.31
CA VAL A 622 -28.66 10.02 23.83
C VAL A 622 -27.16 10.28 23.86
N VAL A 623 -26.37 9.21 23.95
CA VAL A 623 -24.92 9.32 23.77
C VAL A 623 -24.62 9.41 22.27
N ALA A 624 -23.81 10.38 21.87
CA ALA A 624 -23.40 10.58 20.50
C ALA A 624 -21.88 10.68 20.38
N ILE A 625 -21.32 10.10 19.31
CA ILE A 625 -19.89 10.14 19.01
C ILE A 625 -19.67 10.47 17.54
N THR A 626 -18.62 11.23 17.23
CA THR A 626 -18.28 11.52 15.84
C THR A 626 -17.69 10.32 15.13
N ARG A 627 -18.06 10.13 13.86
CA ARG A 627 -17.53 9.04 13.04
C ARG A 627 -16.09 9.23 12.63
N VAL A 628 -15.64 10.46 12.46
CA VAL A 628 -14.26 10.75 12.08
C VAL A 628 -13.69 11.68 13.13
N SER A 629 -12.79 11.15 13.96
CA SER A 629 -12.11 11.91 15.00
C SER A 629 -10.87 11.18 15.46
N LYS A 630 -9.83 11.94 15.81
CA LYS A 630 -8.63 11.41 16.47
C LYS A 630 -8.90 10.97 17.91
N THR A 631 -9.81 11.67 18.61
CA THR A 631 -10.04 11.49 20.04
C THR A 631 -11.14 10.48 20.36
N VAL A 632 -12.10 10.26 19.45
CA VAL A 632 -13.19 9.29 19.62
C VAL A 632 -13.94 9.52 20.94
N MET A 633 -14.27 10.78 21.26
CA MET A 633 -14.92 11.12 22.52
C MET A 633 -16.44 11.29 22.36
N PRO A 634 -17.26 10.61 23.20
CA PRO A 634 -18.71 10.71 23.17
C PRO A 634 -19.24 11.90 24.00
N ALA A 635 -20.45 12.37 23.73
CA ALA A 635 -21.17 13.34 24.56
C ALA A 635 -22.68 13.07 24.59
N MET A 636 -23.35 13.51 25.66
CA MET A 636 -24.81 13.46 25.75
C MET A 636 -25.41 14.58 24.90
N VAL A 637 -26.35 14.24 24.02
CA VAL A 637 -27.04 15.22 23.17
C VAL A 637 -28.56 15.01 23.20
N PRO A 638 -29.37 16.07 23.03
CA PRO A 638 -30.83 15.94 22.95
C PRO A 638 -31.31 15.11 21.75
N THR A 639 -32.46 14.45 21.85
CA THR A 639 -33.03 13.61 20.78
C THR A 639 -33.90 14.35 19.76
N LYS A 640 -34.41 15.54 20.11
CA LYS A 640 -35.33 16.33 19.26
C LYS A 640 -34.63 17.13 18.16
N GLN A 641 -33.73 16.47 17.44
CA GLN A 641 -32.93 17.05 16.37
C GLN A 641 -32.62 16.00 15.30
N VAL A 642 -32.25 16.45 14.10
CA VAL A 642 -31.74 15.56 13.06
C VAL A 642 -30.24 15.40 13.25
N ILE A 643 -29.80 14.16 13.38
CA ILE A 643 -28.39 13.82 13.58
C ILE A 643 -27.80 13.35 12.25
N SER A 644 -26.70 13.96 11.81
CA SER A 644 -25.99 13.63 10.56
C SER A 644 -25.38 12.23 10.58
N GLU A 645 -25.23 11.64 9.40
CA GLU A 645 -24.45 10.44 9.14
C GLU A 645 -22.98 10.51 9.56
N ALA A 646 -22.46 11.71 9.87
CA ALA A 646 -21.15 11.94 10.45
C ALA A 646 -21.07 11.63 11.96
N VAL A 647 -22.21 11.29 12.58
CA VAL A 647 -22.34 10.99 14.02
C VAL A 647 -22.95 9.59 14.19
N VAL A 648 -22.45 8.86 15.18
CA VAL A 648 -23.03 7.60 15.68
C VAL A 648 -23.79 7.91 16.96
N VAL A 649 -24.99 7.36 17.07
CA VAL A 649 -25.90 7.55 18.19
C VAL A 649 -26.07 6.21 18.90
N PHE A 650 -25.93 6.21 20.21
CA PHE A 650 -26.28 5.08 21.07
C PHE A 650 -27.62 5.39 21.73
N ALA A 651 -28.62 4.55 21.49
CA ALA A 651 -29.99 4.73 21.96
C ALA A 651 -30.11 4.37 23.46
N THR A 652 -29.48 5.18 24.31
CA THR A 652 -29.52 5.04 25.77
C THR A 652 -29.38 6.40 26.45
N GLU A 653 -30.06 6.54 27.59
CA GLU A 653 -29.90 7.65 28.54
C GLU A 653 -28.96 7.31 29.70
N ASP A 654 -28.53 6.05 29.82
CA ASP A 654 -27.67 5.58 30.90
C ASP A 654 -26.25 6.16 30.74
N THR A 655 -25.84 7.00 31.68
CA THR A 655 -24.53 7.65 31.70
C THR A 655 -23.38 6.68 31.98
N ALA A 656 -23.64 5.45 32.45
CA ALA A 656 -22.64 4.39 32.42
C ALA A 656 -22.16 4.09 30.99
N MET A 657 -23.02 4.23 29.98
CA MET A 657 -22.60 4.10 28.57
C MET A 657 -21.69 5.25 28.16
N LEU A 658 -21.93 6.48 28.65
CA LEU A 658 -21.04 7.60 28.41
C LEU A 658 -19.65 7.33 29.00
N ALA A 659 -19.59 6.87 30.25
CA ALA A 659 -18.34 6.49 30.90
C ALA A 659 -17.63 5.37 30.13
N LEU A 660 -18.34 4.29 29.78
CA LEU A 660 -17.79 3.17 29.04
C LEU A 660 -17.17 3.60 27.70
N LEU A 661 -17.90 4.39 26.91
CA LEU A 661 -17.44 4.87 25.60
C LEU A 661 -16.34 5.95 25.71
N SER A 662 -16.14 6.52 26.89
CA SER A 662 -15.03 7.44 27.19
C SER A 662 -13.78 6.73 27.73
N SER A 663 -13.88 5.45 28.07
CA SER A 663 -12.80 4.67 28.68
C SER A 663 -11.66 4.33 27.71
N SER A 664 -10.46 4.12 28.26
CA SER A 664 -9.28 3.63 27.55
C SER A 664 -9.51 2.26 26.88
N PRO A 665 -10.14 1.24 27.52
CA PRO A 665 -10.45 -0.02 26.85
C PRO A 665 -11.28 0.14 25.58
N HIS A 666 -12.30 1.01 25.61
CA HIS A 666 -13.11 1.29 24.42
C HIS A 666 -12.31 2.04 23.36
N TYR A 667 -11.53 3.06 23.75
CA TYR A 667 -10.66 3.80 22.84
C TYR A 667 -9.68 2.88 22.09
N TRP A 668 -8.99 1.99 22.81
CA TRP A 668 -8.03 1.06 22.20
C TRP A 668 -8.72 0.02 21.32
N TRP A 669 -9.94 -0.41 21.66
CA TRP A 669 -10.75 -1.25 20.78
C TRP A 669 -11.13 -0.51 19.49
N ALA A 670 -11.56 0.75 19.60
CA ALA A 670 -11.86 1.59 18.44
C ALA A 670 -10.61 1.82 17.59
N ALA A 671 -9.46 2.15 18.19
CA ALA A 671 -8.20 2.39 17.50
C ALA A 671 -7.68 1.16 16.75
N THR A 672 -7.95 -0.05 17.26
CA THR A 672 -7.50 -1.31 16.64
C THR A 672 -8.45 -1.85 15.58
N ARG A 673 -9.76 -1.53 15.66
CA ARG A 673 -10.79 -2.11 14.77
C ARG A 673 -11.36 -1.13 13.76
N ALA A 674 -11.33 0.17 14.03
CA ALA A 674 -11.81 1.17 13.10
C ALA A 674 -10.87 1.30 11.89
N SER A 675 -11.45 1.58 10.72
CA SER A 675 -10.67 2.05 9.57
C SER A 675 -10.14 3.47 9.83
N SER A 676 -9.17 3.94 9.04
CA SER A 676 -8.70 5.32 9.09
C SER A 676 -9.18 6.14 7.89
N LEU A 677 -9.31 7.45 8.08
CA LEU A 677 -9.44 8.42 7.01
C LEU A 677 -8.30 9.44 7.16
N LYS A 678 -7.29 9.35 6.30
CA LYS A 678 -5.98 10.00 6.52
C LYS A 678 -5.37 9.50 7.85
N ALA A 679 -5.20 10.37 8.84
CA ALA A 679 -4.66 10.03 10.15
C ALA A 679 -5.73 9.89 11.26
N ASP A 680 -7.01 10.16 10.94
CA ASP A 680 -8.09 10.12 11.92
C ASP A 680 -8.82 8.76 11.90
N LEU A 681 -9.31 8.33 13.07
CA LEU A 681 -10.10 7.10 13.21
C LEU A 681 -11.49 7.30 12.61
N ARG A 682 -11.94 6.32 11.82
CA ARG A 682 -13.28 6.26 11.25
C ARG A 682 -14.14 5.23 12.00
N TYR A 683 -14.81 5.68 13.05
CA TYR A 683 -15.72 4.89 13.87
C TYR A 683 -16.90 4.37 13.04
N THR A 684 -17.00 3.04 12.96
CA THR A 684 -18.10 2.32 12.33
C THR A 684 -18.71 1.37 13.38
N PRO A 685 -19.99 1.54 13.76
CA PRO A 685 -20.57 0.81 14.89
C PRO A 685 -20.47 -0.71 14.74
N SER A 686 -20.65 -1.22 13.52
CA SER A 686 -20.60 -2.64 13.20
C SER A 686 -19.24 -3.30 13.38
N ASP A 687 -18.17 -2.51 13.33
CA ASP A 687 -16.79 -2.99 13.38
C ASP A 687 -16.20 -2.79 14.77
N VAL A 688 -16.71 -1.76 15.49
CA VAL A 688 -16.20 -1.35 16.80
C VAL A 688 -17.18 -1.74 17.92
N PHE A 689 -18.34 -1.07 18.01
CA PHE A 689 -19.26 -1.25 19.14
C PHE A 689 -19.91 -2.63 19.14
N GLU A 690 -20.44 -3.07 17.99
CA GLU A 690 -21.11 -4.37 17.89
C GLU A 690 -20.14 -5.53 18.17
N THR A 691 -18.83 -5.33 18.08
CA THR A 691 -17.81 -6.35 18.34
C THR A 691 -17.14 -6.20 19.71
N PHE A 692 -17.41 -5.10 20.43
CA PHE A 692 -16.77 -4.78 21.70
C PHE A 692 -17.32 -5.64 22.84
N PRO A 693 -16.48 -6.38 23.59
CA PRO A 693 -16.94 -7.14 24.74
C PRO A 693 -17.37 -6.20 25.87
N MET A 694 -18.67 -5.88 25.91
CA MET A 694 -19.24 -4.91 26.83
C MET A 694 -19.26 -5.46 28.26
N PRO A 695 -18.69 -4.74 29.25
CA PRO A 695 -18.81 -5.12 30.65
C PRO A 695 -20.24 -4.84 31.16
N GLU A 696 -20.55 -5.32 32.36
CA GLU A 696 -21.78 -4.95 33.05
C GLU A 696 -21.76 -3.45 33.39
N LEU A 697 -22.85 -2.73 33.11
CA LEU A 697 -22.96 -1.31 33.42
C LEU A 697 -23.29 -1.12 34.91
N THR A 698 -22.27 -0.82 35.70
CA THR A 698 -22.37 -0.70 37.15
C THR A 698 -22.85 0.68 37.60
N GLU A 699 -23.32 0.77 38.85
CA GLU A 699 -23.70 2.05 39.45
C GLU A 699 -22.52 3.02 39.59
N ARG A 700 -21.32 2.50 39.85
CA ARG A 700 -20.09 3.31 39.88
C ARG A 700 -19.85 4.01 38.54
N MET A 701 -20.05 3.31 37.44
CA MET A 701 -19.93 3.89 36.09
C MET A 701 -20.98 4.96 35.81
N ARG A 702 -22.21 4.82 36.34
CA ARG A 702 -23.26 5.85 36.20
C ARG A 702 -22.87 7.15 36.89
N VAL A 703 -22.44 7.05 38.14
CA VAL A 703 -21.99 8.22 38.92
C VAL A 703 -20.83 8.92 38.22
N LEU A 704 -19.85 8.17 37.71
CA LEU A 704 -18.71 8.72 36.97
C LEU A 704 -19.14 9.32 35.63
N GLY A 705 -20.11 8.70 34.94
CA GLY A 705 -20.69 9.21 33.70
C GLY A 705 -21.45 10.52 33.89
N ASP A 706 -22.24 10.63 34.96
CA ASP A 706 -22.92 11.88 35.34
C ASP A 706 -21.90 12.98 35.68
N GLY A 707 -20.84 12.63 36.43
CA GLY A 707 -19.72 13.52 36.70
C GLY A 707 -19.04 13.98 35.41
N LEU A 708 -18.81 13.07 34.46
CA LEU A 708 -18.18 13.39 33.18
C LEU A 708 -19.06 14.28 32.31
N ASP A 709 -20.37 14.04 32.27
CA ASP A 709 -21.31 14.90 31.54
C ASP A 709 -21.30 16.32 32.11
N GLY A 710 -21.39 16.45 33.44
CA GLY A 710 -21.45 17.74 34.13
C GLY A 710 -20.12 18.52 34.13
N GLU A 711 -19.05 17.93 34.64
CA GLU A 711 -17.75 18.59 34.79
C GLU A 711 -17.15 18.96 33.44
N ARG A 712 -17.16 18.04 32.48
CA ARG A 712 -16.62 18.30 31.14
C ARG A 712 -17.40 19.40 30.44
N HIS A 713 -18.72 19.44 30.57
CA HIS A 713 -19.53 20.50 30.00
C HIS A 713 -19.16 21.87 30.59
N ASN A 714 -18.96 21.95 31.91
CA ASN A 714 -18.51 23.18 32.57
C ASN A 714 -17.12 23.63 32.11
N VAL A 715 -16.18 22.69 31.96
CA VAL A 715 -14.84 22.98 31.42
C VAL A 715 -14.93 23.50 29.99
N MET A 716 -15.68 22.82 29.13
CA MET A 716 -15.87 23.22 27.74
C MET A 716 -16.45 24.64 27.63
N LEU A 717 -17.51 24.94 28.38
CA LEU A 717 -18.14 26.27 28.40
C LEU A 717 -17.22 27.36 28.95
N SER A 718 -16.55 27.11 30.08
CA SER A 718 -15.68 28.11 30.72
C SER A 718 -14.47 28.49 29.87
N ARG A 719 -14.02 27.58 29.01
CA ARG A 719 -12.84 27.76 28.15
C ARG A 719 -13.20 28.10 26.70
N ASP A 720 -14.48 28.24 26.37
CA ASP A 720 -15.00 28.38 25.00
C ASP A 720 -14.38 27.34 24.04
N ALA A 721 -14.30 26.09 24.51
CA ALA A 721 -13.60 25.00 23.85
C ALA A 721 -14.51 23.78 23.62
N GLY A 722 -14.62 23.32 22.38
CA GLY A 722 -15.27 22.03 22.07
C GLY A 722 -14.48 20.81 22.57
N LEU A 723 -15.03 19.62 22.34
CA LEU A 723 -14.41 18.34 22.72
C LEU A 723 -12.98 18.22 22.20
N THR A 724 -12.74 18.51 20.91
CA THR A 724 -11.40 18.35 20.32
C THR A 724 -10.36 19.25 20.98
N ALA A 725 -10.71 20.50 21.28
CA ALA A 725 -9.79 21.43 21.94
C ALA A 725 -9.54 21.04 23.40
N THR A 726 -10.60 20.65 24.11
CA THR A 726 -10.51 20.17 25.51
C THR A 726 -9.63 18.94 25.63
N TYR A 727 -9.84 17.92 24.78
CA TYR A 727 -9.06 16.68 24.86
C TYR A 727 -7.62 16.83 24.36
N LYS A 728 -7.31 17.83 23.53
CA LYS A 728 -5.90 18.19 23.26
C LYS A 728 -5.17 18.60 24.54
N LEU A 729 -5.82 19.35 25.42
CA LEU A 729 -5.26 19.73 26.72
C LEU A 729 -5.19 18.53 27.67
N VAL A 730 -6.24 17.69 27.72
CA VAL A 730 -6.23 16.45 28.51
C VAL A 730 -5.06 15.55 28.13
N PHE A 731 -4.75 15.39 26.84
CA PHE A 731 -3.62 14.56 26.40
C PHE A 731 -2.25 15.26 26.46
N ASP A 732 -2.20 16.58 26.71
CA ASP A 732 -0.93 17.31 26.85
C ASP A 732 -0.37 17.21 28.27
N SER A 733 0.65 16.38 28.46
CA SER A 733 1.35 16.20 29.75
C SER A 733 1.91 17.47 30.38
N ALA A 734 2.09 18.55 29.59
CA ALA A 734 2.56 19.85 30.08
C ALA A 734 1.42 20.71 30.67
N CYS A 735 0.15 20.47 30.29
CA CYS A 735 -0.99 21.21 30.83
C CYS A 735 -1.29 20.74 32.26
N ARG A 736 -1.29 21.67 33.23
CA ARG A 736 -1.47 21.40 34.68
C ARG A 736 -2.64 22.18 35.28
N ASP A 737 -3.52 22.71 34.46
CA ASP A 737 -4.69 23.46 34.92
C ASP A 737 -5.61 22.54 35.72
N ALA A 738 -6.12 23.03 36.86
CA ALA A 738 -6.80 22.21 37.86
C ALA A 738 -8.04 21.50 37.29
N ASP A 739 -8.77 22.14 36.38
CA ASP A 739 -9.94 21.59 35.71
C ASP A 739 -9.57 20.49 34.71
N ILE A 740 -8.48 20.64 33.95
CA ILE A 740 -7.96 19.62 33.04
C ILE A 740 -7.38 18.42 33.82
N VAL A 741 -6.73 18.67 34.97
CA VAL A 741 -6.25 17.60 35.86
C VAL A 741 -7.44 16.82 36.44
N GLY A 742 -8.50 17.51 36.88
CA GLY A 742 -9.74 16.85 37.34
C GLY A 742 -10.34 15.94 36.29
N LEU A 743 -10.42 16.38 35.02
CA LEU A 743 -10.87 15.50 33.93
C LEU A 743 -9.97 14.27 33.75
N ARG A 744 -8.65 14.37 33.91
CA ARG A 744 -7.76 13.19 33.83
C ARG A 744 -7.99 12.22 34.99
N GLU A 745 -8.20 12.74 36.19
CA GLU A 745 -8.53 11.91 37.36
C GLU A 745 -9.84 11.16 37.16
N LEU A 746 -10.86 11.85 36.63
CA LEU A 746 -12.14 11.25 36.31
C LEU A 746 -12.02 10.14 35.25
N HIS A 747 -11.22 10.35 34.19
CA HIS A 747 -10.93 9.29 33.20
C HIS A 747 -10.20 8.10 33.81
N ARG A 748 -9.24 8.33 34.72
CA ARG A 748 -8.58 7.24 35.45
C ARG A 748 -9.59 6.45 36.28
N GLU A 749 -10.49 7.13 36.99
CA GLU A 749 -11.52 6.47 37.80
C GLU A 749 -12.52 5.68 36.94
N ILE A 750 -12.85 6.18 35.74
CA ILE A 750 -13.64 5.45 34.74
C ILE A 750 -12.92 4.18 34.28
N ASP A 751 -11.61 4.24 34.04
CA ASP A 751 -10.82 3.06 33.63
C ASP A 751 -10.67 2.02 34.75
N GLU A 752 -10.70 2.45 36.00
CA GLU A 752 -10.67 1.57 37.19
C GLU A 752 -12.02 0.94 37.55
N ALA A 753 -13.13 1.52 37.07
CA ALA A 753 -14.49 1.07 37.32
C ALA A 753 -14.91 -0.01 36.31
#